data_AF-A0A1G1Q0K4-F1
#
_entry.id   AF-A0A1G1Q0K4-F1
#
_cell.length_a   1.000
_cell.length_b   1.000
_cell.length_c   1.000
_cell.angle_alpha   90.00
_cell.angle_beta   90.00
_cell.angle_gamma   90.00
#
_symmetry.space_group_name_H-M   'P 1'
#
loop_
_entity.id
_entity.type
_entity.pdbx_description
1 polymer ?
#
loop_
_entity_poly.entity_id
_entity_poly.type
_entity_poly.pdbx_seq_one_letter_code
_entity_poly.pdbx_strand_id
1 'polypeptide(L)'
;MNKTDKSRLFLIDGHGLCYRAFFAIRELATSKGQATNAVYGFCNILRKILREHKPDYLAVCFDSKKKTYREEKYAEYKVQRPSMPDNMVSQIPIIKDVIKAHNLMIFELGGYEADDIIATFSNKASDEGLEVIIVSDDKDMYQLLGENVKIFNSRKDVVLSYEDVKKDLGFEPSRIVDYIGLAGDKSDNLPGVMGVGEVTAKKLLSEFDDLENIYEHIEEVTPIKLREKLQENKESAFFSKELAILETTVPFHFDLDQLKVEKADNKLLYEIYKDLEFRKWADELSSEVKMVEDINIRSLRNKSDINEIVEDIKEQGKVSFLSSTVDELFESNSIYFSVGRAKVFRLKLDMIDGMKDIFSDANITKITFDIKGASKALASQGCELNGCFDVMLAGYLLNPSRTSYSISDLSWEYLKVSVSEQDKISHETENIYHLFPMLSRELEQKSLLSLFNDIEIPLALVLSKMERCGVKIDVELLKGLSISCDKKIEDLKKILFDIAGEEFNINSPKQLSVILFEKMKYPAVKKTKTGYSTDESVLTKLAKDHEFPKLILEHRQLAKLKSTYIDALPVLVDSNSGRIHASFVQNGTETGRLSSRNPNLQNIPIRTELGAQIRKAIIPSSDDRILLAADYSQIELRILAHLSGDETLKKAFDDGQDVHQYTASLIFDVEESKVTKDMRNSAKRVNFGIVYGMSSFGLSKDLEVSQKEAQMFIDKYFARYPKVKVFMDDTIKECEEQGFVRTLLNRRRYIPEIRSKNMSVRQFAQRQAINTPVQGSAADLMKLAMINIQNDLEKRKLESEMIITVHDELVFDVVKKEQDEVAGLVRSLMETPLRLSVPVTVTVKIGSNWLEMREIA
;
A
#
# COMPACT_ATOMS: atom_id res chain seq x y z
N MET A 1 21.13 50.08 -7.45
CA MET A 1 22.04 49.75 -8.57
C MET A 1 22.23 48.25 -8.55
N ASN A 2 21.84 47.61 -9.66
CA ASN A 2 21.75 46.16 -9.84
C ASN A 2 23.10 45.48 -9.58
N LYS A 3 23.12 44.43 -8.75
CA LYS A 3 24.10 43.35 -8.97
C LYS A 3 23.78 42.81 -10.36
N THR A 4 24.66 43.05 -11.32
CA THR A 4 24.60 42.42 -12.64
C THR A 4 24.53 40.91 -12.43
N ASP A 5 23.36 40.32 -12.69
CA ASP A 5 23.15 38.87 -12.63
C ASP A 5 24.02 38.27 -13.74
N LYS A 6 25.16 37.66 -13.37
CA LYS A 6 26.02 36.95 -14.33
C LYS A 6 25.23 35.76 -14.87
N SER A 7 25.26 35.54 -16.19
CA SER A 7 24.67 34.34 -16.77
C SER A 7 25.33 33.08 -16.20
N ARG A 8 24.52 32.05 -15.93
CA ARG A 8 24.96 30.85 -15.21
C ARG A 8 25.00 29.62 -16.09
N LEU A 9 26.14 28.95 -16.10
CA LEU A 9 26.36 27.67 -16.78
C LEU A 9 26.42 26.53 -15.76
N PHE A 10 25.59 25.50 -15.93
CA PHE A 10 25.64 24.28 -15.14
C PHE A 10 26.29 23.14 -15.92
N LEU A 11 27.30 22.51 -15.33
CA LEU A 11 27.99 21.36 -15.93
C LEU A 11 27.76 20.14 -15.05
N ILE A 12 27.04 19.14 -15.56
CA ILE A 12 26.68 17.94 -14.82
C ILE A 12 27.62 16.80 -15.17
N ASP A 13 28.25 16.21 -14.15
CA ASP A 13 28.89 14.90 -14.27
C ASP A 13 27.81 13.81 -14.35
N GLY A 14 27.59 13.30 -15.56
CA GLY A 14 26.56 12.33 -15.87
C GLY A 14 26.78 10.99 -15.18
N HIS A 15 28.00 10.44 -15.20
CA HIS A 15 28.26 9.13 -14.59
C HIS A 15 28.26 9.21 -13.07
N GLY A 16 28.90 10.22 -12.46
CA GLY A 16 28.89 10.41 -11.01
C GLY A 16 27.46 10.57 -10.49
N LEU A 17 26.62 11.34 -11.17
CA LEU A 17 25.22 11.52 -10.80
C LEU A 17 24.40 10.22 -10.94
N CYS A 18 24.62 9.45 -12.00
CA CYS A 18 23.97 8.15 -12.20
C CYS A 18 24.33 7.16 -11.09
N TYR A 19 25.62 7.06 -10.73
CA TYR A 19 26.08 6.18 -9.65
C TYR A 19 25.45 6.56 -8.32
N ARG A 20 25.43 7.86 -8.01
CA ARG A 20 24.79 8.37 -6.80
C ARG A 20 23.31 8.01 -6.77
N ALA A 21 22.58 8.28 -7.86
CA ALA A 21 21.16 7.98 -7.96
C ALA A 21 20.87 6.48 -7.75
N PHE A 22 21.67 5.61 -8.38
CA PHE A 22 21.53 4.15 -8.28
C PHE A 22 21.69 3.63 -6.84
N PHE A 23 22.70 4.10 -6.10
CA PHE A 23 22.94 3.63 -4.74
C PHE A 23 22.08 4.32 -3.67
N ALA A 24 21.57 5.52 -3.95
CA ALA A 24 20.67 6.25 -3.04
C ALA A 24 19.27 5.62 -2.99
N ILE A 25 18.77 5.10 -4.12
CA ILE A 25 17.42 4.54 -4.26
C ILE A 25 17.54 3.03 -4.45
N ARG A 26 17.09 2.26 -3.45
CA ARG A 26 17.11 0.79 -3.51
C ARG A 26 15.85 0.25 -4.20
N GLU A 27 16.05 -0.70 -5.11
CA GLU A 27 15.00 -1.61 -5.62
C GLU A 27 13.76 -0.92 -6.22
N LEU A 28 13.97 -0.04 -7.21
CA LEU A 28 12.87 0.51 -8.04
C LEU A 28 12.92 -0.12 -9.43
N ALA A 29 11.80 -0.71 -9.85
CA ALA A 29 11.61 -1.28 -11.18
C ALA A 29 10.16 -1.10 -11.66
N THR A 30 9.96 -1.12 -12.98
CA THR A 30 8.62 -1.12 -13.58
C THR A 30 7.92 -2.47 -13.39
N SER A 31 6.61 -2.52 -13.66
CA SER A 31 5.83 -3.76 -13.73
C SER A 31 6.41 -4.83 -14.67
N LYS A 32 7.23 -4.44 -15.66
CA LYS A 32 7.94 -5.33 -16.60
C LYS A 32 9.31 -5.80 -16.09
N GLY A 33 9.72 -5.39 -14.89
CA GLY A 33 11.00 -5.73 -14.28
C GLY A 33 12.19 -4.88 -14.76
N GLN A 34 11.95 -3.80 -15.53
CA GLN A 34 13.02 -2.86 -15.92
C GLN A 34 13.42 -2.02 -14.70
N ALA A 35 14.70 -2.04 -14.32
CA ALA A 35 15.21 -1.20 -13.24
C ALA A 35 15.12 0.29 -13.62
N THR A 36 14.68 1.14 -12.69
CA THR A 36 14.46 2.58 -12.92
C THR A 36 14.98 3.48 -11.82
N ASN A 37 15.63 2.93 -10.80
CA ASN A 37 16.12 3.67 -9.63
C ASN A 37 17.16 4.76 -9.98
N ALA A 38 18.10 4.48 -10.88
CA ALA A 38 19.09 5.47 -11.33
C ALA A 38 18.43 6.57 -12.16
N VAL A 39 17.52 6.19 -13.08
CA VAL A 39 16.76 7.16 -13.89
C VAL A 39 15.96 8.10 -13.01
N TYR A 40 15.21 7.56 -12.04
CA TYR A 40 14.39 8.35 -11.13
C TYR A 40 15.23 9.35 -10.32
N GLY A 41 16.34 8.88 -9.72
CA GLY A 41 17.22 9.76 -8.95
C GLY A 41 17.86 10.86 -9.79
N PHE A 42 18.30 10.53 -11.01
CA PHE A 42 18.85 11.50 -11.97
C PHE A 42 17.80 12.55 -12.36
N CYS A 43 16.61 12.13 -12.78
CA CYS A 43 15.51 13.02 -13.15
C CYS A 43 15.14 13.96 -12.00
N ASN A 44 15.09 13.46 -10.77
CA ASN A 44 14.73 14.27 -9.61
C ASN A 44 15.75 15.42 -9.38
N ILE A 45 17.04 15.13 -9.54
CA ILE A 45 18.11 16.12 -9.37
C ILE A 45 18.13 17.11 -10.54
N LEU A 46 18.03 16.63 -11.79
CA LEU A 46 17.96 17.48 -12.97
C LEU A 46 16.77 18.45 -12.90
N ARG A 47 15.58 17.94 -12.59
CA ARG A 47 14.36 18.76 -12.44
C ARG A 47 14.49 19.79 -11.32
N LYS A 48 15.18 19.44 -10.23
CA LYS A 48 15.48 20.37 -9.14
C LYS A 48 16.36 21.52 -9.63
N ILE A 49 17.45 21.21 -10.33
CA ILE A 49 18.36 22.20 -10.92
C ILE A 49 17.58 23.15 -11.84
N LEU A 50 16.80 22.61 -12.77
CA LEU A 50 16.02 23.41 -13.72
C LEU A 50 14.99 24.32 -13.02
N ARG A 51 14.32 23.84 -11.97
CA ARG A 51 13.25 24.59 -11.27
C ARG A 51 13.77 25.64 -10.29
N GLU A 52 14.75 25.25 -9.48
CA GLU A 52 15.22 26.06 -8.33
C GLU A 52 16.38 26.95 -8.71
N HIS A 53 17.32 26.43 -9.51
CA HIS A 53 18.48 27.20 -9.93
C HIS A 53 18.26 27.97 -11.23
N LYS A 54 17.33 27.55 -12.10
CA LYS A 54 17.01 28.24 -13.38
C LYS A 54 18.27 28.64 -14.16
N PRO A 55 19.09 27.66 -14.60
CA PRO A 55 20.29 27.93 -15.38
C PRO A 55 19.97 28.56 -16.74
N ASP A 56 20.84 29.45 -17.21
CA ASP A 56 20.79 29.98 -18.58
C ASP A 56 21.36 28.96 -19.57
N TYR A 57 22.43 28.27 -19.15
CA TYR A 57 23.13 27.26 -19.93
C TYR A 57 23.33 25.97 -19.11
N LEU A 58 23.24 24.80 -19.74
CA LEU A 58 23.45 23.51 -19.09
C LEU A 58 24.01 22.47 -20.07
N ALA A 59 25.05 21.74 -19.64
CA ALA A 59 25.57 20.57 -20.34
C ALA A 59 25.68 19.36 -19.41
N VAL A 60 25.54 18.15 -19.96
CA VAL A 60 25.78 16.89 -19.25
C VAL A 60 26.93 16.14 -19.91
N CYS A 61 27.97 15.82 -19.14
CA CYS A 61 29.18 15.16 -19.63
C CYS A 61 29.19 13.69 -19.21
N PHE A 62 29.55 12.79 -20.13
CA PHE A 62 29.68 11.35 -19.86
C PHE A 62 31.04 10.85 -20.34
N ASP A 63 31.64 9.93 -19.57
CA ASP A 63 32.76 9.12 -20.00
C ASP A 63 32.47 8.34 -21.29
N SER A 64 33.49 8.22 -22.12
CA SER A 64 33.43 7.40 -23.33
C SER A 64 33.84 5.96 -23.05
N LYS A 65 33.45 5.03 -23.91
CA LYS A 65 33.91 3.62 -23.84
C LYS A 65 35.36 3.39 -24.31
N LYS A 66 36.03 4.43 -24.82
CA LYS A 66 37.41 4.30 -25.32
C LYS A 66 38.38 4.52 -24.17
N LYS A 67 39.53 3.84 -24.23
CA LYS A 67 40.59 4.02 -23.25
C LYS A 67 41.01 5.48 -23.16
N THR A 68 41.21 5.96 -21.94
CA THR A 68 41.63 7.33 -21.67
C THR A 68 43.15 7.44 -21.66
N TYR A 69 43.68 8.65 -21.82
CA TYR A 69 45.13 8.89 -21.69
C TYR A 69 45.69 8.41 -20.33
N ARG A 70 44.90 8.52 -19.24
CA ARG A 70 45.29 8.03 -17.90
C ARG A 70 45.39 6.50 -17.86
N GLU A 71 44.44 5.80 -18.45
CA GLU A 71 44.45 4.33 -18.56
C GLU A 71 45.57 3.81 -19.48
N GLU A 72 45.97 4.58 -20.48
CA GLU A 72 47.13 4.26 -21.33
C GLU A 72 48.46 4.46 -20.59
N LYS A 73 48.54 5.49 -19.75
CA LYS A 73 49.74 5.85 -18.99
C LYS A 73 49.95 5.01 -17.72
N TYR A 74 48.87 4.57 -17.08
CA TYR A 74 48.92 3.74 -15.88
C TYR A 74 47.92 2.60 -15.97
N ALA A 75 48.41 1.41 -16.30
CA ALA A 75 47.57 0.23 -16.55
C ALA A 75 46.75 -0.23 -15.33
N GLU A 76 47.17 0.13 -14.10
CA GLU A 76 46.43 -0.20 -12.86
C GLU A 76 45.42 0.89 -12.44
N TYR A 77 45.34 2.00 -13.17
CA TYR A 77 44.36 3.07 -12.92
C TYR A 77 42.93 2.55 -13.01
N LYS A 78 42.11 2.82 -11.99
CA LYS A 78 40.69 2.37 -11.89
C LYS A 78 40.46 0.85 -12.03
N VAL A 79 41.49 0.00 -12.16
CA VAL A 79 41.35 -1.47 -12.37
C VAL A 79 40.65 -2.18 -11.22
N GLN A 80 40.84 -1.68 -10.00
CA GLN A 80 40.20 -2.24 -8.81
C GLN A 80 38.75 -1.74 -8.62
N ARG A 81 38.26 -0.81 -9.46
CA ARG A 81 36.86 -0.38 -9.40
C ARG A 81 35.96 -1.53 -9.85
N PRO A 82 34.94 -1.88 -9.06
CA PRO A 82 33.96 -2.87 -9.50
C PRO A 82 33.30 -2.40 -10.80
N SER A 83 33.06 -3.34 -11.73
CA SER A 83 32.32 -3.05 -12.95
C SER A 83 30.94 -2.49 -12.63
N MET A 84 30.46 -1.55 -13.46
CA MET A 84 29.09 -1.03 -13.35
C MET A 84 28.09 -2.19 -13.25
N PRO A 85 27.18 -2.20 -12.26
CA PRO A 85 26.15 -3.22 -12.16
C PRO A 85 25.28 -3.23 -13.44
N ASP A 86 24.97 -4.42 -13.97
CA ASP A 86 24.18 -4.56 -15.23
C ASP A 86 22.84 -3.80 -15.18
N ASN A 87 22.17 -3.82 -14.03
CA ASN A 87 20.92 -3.08 -13.80
C ASN A 87 21.10 -1.57 -13.96
N MET A 88 22.27 -1.02 -13.65
CA MET A 88 22.59 0.39 -13.87
C MET A 88 22.96 0.67 -15.32
N VAL A 89 23.74 -0.20 -15.96
CA VAL A 89 24.13 -0.05 -17.38
C VAL A 89 22.91 0.05 -18.28
N SER A 90 21.86 -0.75 -18.01
CA SER A 90 20.60 -0.70 -18.77
C SER A 90 19.85 0.64 -18.67
N GLN A 91 20.13 1.44 -17.64
CA GLN A 91 19.44 2.72 -17.38
C GLN A 91 20.11 3.92 -18.03
N ILE A 92 21.40 3.84 -18.39
CA ILE A 92 22.15 4.97 -18.98
C ILE A 92 21.52 5.45 -20.31
N PRO A 93 21.13 4.58 -21.26
CA PRO A 93 20.46 5.03 -22.49
C PRO A 93 19.17 5.82 -22.20
N ILE A 94 18.36 5.35 -21.24
CA ILE A 94 17.11 6.00 -20.83
C ILE A 94 17.38 7.40 -20.25
N ILE A 95 18.43 7.54 -19.44
CA ILE A 95 18.86 8.84 -18.90
C ILE A 95 19.25 9.79 -20.04
N LYS A 96 19.99 9.31 -21.04
CA LYS A 96 20.33 10.11 -22.23
C LYS A 96 19.08 10.53 -23.01
N ASP A 97 18.07 9.67 -23.11
CA ASP A 97 16.79 10.01 -23.75
C ASP A 97 16.02 11.07 -22.96
N VAL A 98 16.03 11.01 -21.63
CA VAL A 98 15.46 12.07 -20.77
C VAL A 98 16.18 13.40 -20.97
N ILE A 99 17.52 13.41 -21.00
CA ILE A 99 18.31 14.64 -21.21
C ILE A 99 17.98 15.26 -22.57
N LYS A 100 17.91 14.43 -23.63
CA LYS A 100 17.50 14.89 -24.96
C LYS A 100 16.07 15.43 -24.98
N ALA A 101 15.14 14.78 -24.29
CA ALA A 101 13.76 15.25 -24.20
C ALA A 101 13.63 16.57 -23.43
N HIS A 102 14.59 16.90 -22.57
CA HIS A 102 14.75 18.23 -21.99
C HIS A 102 15.42 19.26 -22.93
N ASN A 103 15.76 18.89 -24.17
CA ASN A 103 16.52 19.68 -25.13
C ASN A 103 17.88 20.14 -24.56
N LEU A 104 18.56 19.26 -23.84
CA LEU A 104 19.87 19.53 -23.23
C LEU A 104 20.98 18.78 -23.98
N MET A 105 22.15 19.40 -24.05
CA MET A 105 23.30 18.83 -24.75
C MET A 105 24.04 17.80 -23.92
N ILE A 106 24.44 16.71 -24.59
CA ILE A 106 25.25 15.62 -24.04
C ILE A 106 26.62 15.65 -24.71
N PHE A 107 27.68 15.68 -23.90
CA PHE A 107 29.07 15.58 -24.37
C PHE A 107 29.70 14.26 -23.95
N GLU A 108 30.29 13.56 -24.91
CA GLU A 108 31.06 12.33 -24.74
C GLU A 108 32.14 12.29 -25.82
N LEU A 109 33.42 12.33 -25.43
CA LEU A 109 34.55 12.36 -26.36
C LEU A 109 35.51 11.20 -26.08
N GLY A 110 35.84 10.46 -27.13
CA GLY A 110 36.80 9.36 -27.05
C GLY A 110 38.19 9.81 -26.61
N GLY A 111 38.77 9.14 -25.61
CA GLY A 111 40.12 9.40 -25.11
C GLY A 111 40.20 10.33 -23.90
N TYR A 112 39.07 10.95 -23.51
CA TYR A 112 38.96 11.88 -22.38
C TYR A 112 37.84 11.46 -21.44
N GLU A 113 37.95 11.80 -20.16
CA GLU A 113 36.91 11.55 -19.15
C GLU A 113 35.90 12.70 -19.12
N ALA A 114 34.72 12.46 -18.55
CA ALA A 114 33.72 13.51 -18.33
C ALA A 114 34.32 14.69 -17.55
N ASP A 115 35.20 14.38 -16.60
CA ASP A 115 35.89 15.33 -15.74
C ASP A 115 36.79 16.31 -16.52
N ASP A 116 37.49 15.82 -17.55
CA ASP A 116 38.33 16.65 -18.42
C ASP A 116 37.49 17.56 -19.33
N ILE A 117 36.34 17.04 -19.80
CA ILE A 117 35.39 17.81 -20.59
C ILE A 117 34.82 18.95 -19.72
N ILE A 118 34.41 18.65 -18.48
CA ILE A 118 33.93 19.63 -17.51
C ILE A 118 35.01 20.68 -17.24
N ALA A 119 36.25 20.27 -16.96
CA ALA A 119 37.37 21.19 -16.71
C ALA A 119 37.60 22.17 -17.87
N THR A 120 37.56 21.65 -19.10
CA THR A 120 37.69 22.47 -20.33
C THR A 120 36.53 23.45 -20.49
N PHE A 121 35.28 23.03 -20.24
CA PHE A 121 34.11 23.91 -20.28
C PHE A 121 34.18 24.99 -19.19
N SER A 122 34.55 24.61 -17.97
CA SER A 122 34.66 25.53 -16.83
C SER A 122 35.64 26.66 -17.09
N ASN A 123 36.83 26.35 -17.63
CA ASN A 123 37.83 27.37 -17.95
C ASN A 123 37.35 28.30 -19.06
N LYS A 124 36.89 27.76 -20.20
CA LYS A 124 36.42 28.57 -21.34
C LYS A 124 35.25 29.49 -20.95
N ALA A 125 34.27 28.97 -20.20
CA ALA A 125 33.12 29.75 -19.77
C ALA A 125 33.47 30.80 -18.70
N SER A 126 34.41 30.49 -17.80
CA SER A 126 34.92 31.45 -16.82
C SER A 126 35.66 32.60 -17.50
N ASP A 127 36.44 32.33 -18.55
CA ASP A 127 37.13 33.35 -19.35
C ASP A 127 36.15 34.27 -20.10
N GLU A 128 34.99 33.75 -20.49
CA GLU A 128 33.88 34.52 -21.06
C GLU A 128 33.05 35.28 -20.00
N GLY A 129 33.39 35.14 -18.71
CA GLY A 129 32.79 35.88 -17.60
C GLY A 129 31.48 35.29 -17.04
N LEU A 130 31.14 34.05 -17.40
CA LEU A 130 29.98 33.33 -16.86
C LEU A 130 30.26 32.82 -15.45
N GLU A 131 29.22 32.71 -14.63
CA GLU A 131 29.30 31.94 -13.38
C GLU A 131 29.05 30.45 -13.69
N VAL A 132 30.04 29.62 -13.42
CA VAL A 132 30.00 28.17 -13.68
C VAL A 132 29.68 27.42 -12.39
N ILE A 133 28.69 26.53 -12.44
CA ILE A 133 28.31 25.64 -11.35
C ILE A 133 28.48 24.19 -11.81
N ILE A 134 29.50 23.52 -11.28
CA ILE A 134 29.78 22.11 -11.54
C ILE A 134 28.94 21.25 -10.60
N VAL A 135 28.13 20.35 -11.14
CA VAL A 135 27.31 19.40 -10.38
C VAL A 135 28.05 18.08 -10.32
N SER A 136 28.84 17.89 -9.26
CA SER A 136 29.54 16.65 -8.97
C SER A 136 29.75 16.49 -7.46
N ASP A 137 29.90 15.25 -7.01
CA ASP A 137 30.32 14.92 -5.65
C ASP A 137 31.81 14.53 -5.60
N ASP A 138 32.50 14.52 -6.75
CA ASP A 138 33.92 14.21 -6.84
C ASP A 138 34.78 15.39 -6.33
N LYS A 139 35.78 15.06 -5.51
CA LYS A 139 36.73 16.03 -4.94
C LYS A 139 37.73 16.51 -6.00
N ASP A 140 37.92 15.76 -7.07
CA ASP A 140 38.89 16.11 -8.12
C ASP A 140 38.50 17.43 -8.80
N MET A 141 37.20 17.74 -8.83
CA MET A 141 36.66 19.02 -9.30
C MET A 141 37.09 20.22 -8.46
N TYR A 142 37.59 20.03 -7.23
CA TYR A 142 38.01 21.14 -6.35
C TYR A 142 39.16 21.95 -6.96
N GLN A 143 39.96 21.35 -7.85
CA GLN A 143 41.05 22.04 -8.55
C GLN A 143 40.54 23.16 -9.50
N LEU A 144 39.25 23.13 -9.87
CA LEU A 144 38.63 24.10 -10.77
C LEU A 144 37.96 25.28 -10.06
N LEU A 145 37.89 25.26 -8.72
CA LEU A 145 37.26 26.34 -7.95
C LEU A 145 38.02 27.66 -8.12
N GLY A 146 37.27 28.74 -8.32
CA GLY A 146 37.82 30.08 -8.51
C GLY A 146 36.77 31.16 -8.30
N GLU A 147 37.04 32.38 -8.76
CA GLU A 147 36.12 33.53 -8.58
C GLU A 147 34.75 33.28 -9.23
N ASN A 148 34.74 32.66 -10.41
CA ASN A 148 33.53 32.40 -11.19
C ASN A 148 33.07 30.93 -11.17
N VAL A 149 33.80 30.03 -10.51
CA VAL A 149 33.51 28.58 -10.54
C VAL A 149 33.14 28.09 -9.15
N LYS A 150 31.97 27.45 -9.03
CA LYS A 150 31.44 26.85 -7.80
C LYS A 150 31.06 25.39 -8.05
N ILE A 151 30.90 24.62 -6.97
CA ILE A 151 30.50 23.21 -7.05
C ILE A 151 29.20 22.99 -6.30
N PHE A 152 28.18 22.46 -6.98
CA PHE A 152 26.97 21.99 -6.34
C PHE A 152 27.13 20.54 -5.90
N ASN A 153 27.38 20.34 -4.60
CA ASN A 153 27.43 19.01 -4.02
C ASN A 153 26.02 18.48 -3.86
N SER A 154 25.68 17.58 -4.77
CA SER A 154 24.33 17.06 -4.89
C SER A 154 23.95 16.23 -3.65
N ARG A 155 24.92 15.55 -3.00
CA ARG A 155 24.71 14.73 -1.78
C ARG A 155 24.34 15.53 -0.55
N LYS A 156 25.04 16.63 -0.30
CA LYS A 156 24.81 17.55 0.83
C LYS A 156 23.76 18.61 0.51
N ASP A 157 23.38 18.72 -0.76
CA ASP A 157 22.41 19.69 -1.27
C ASP A 157 22.84 21.15 -1.03
N VAL A 158 24.12 21.44 -1.29
CA VAL A 158 24.75 22.75 -1.04
C VAL A 158 25.65 23.15 -2.20
N VAL A 159 25.68 24.45 -2.49
CA VAL A 159 26.67 25.05 -3.40
C VAL A 159 27.89 25.46 -2.56
N LEU A 160 29.03 24.86 -2.87
CA LEU A 160 30.32 25.11 -2.25
C LEU A 160 31.07 26.17 -3.06
N SER A 161 31.47 27.25 -2.38
CA SER A 161 32.40 28.24 -2.92
C SER A 161 33.86 27.85 -2.64
N TYR A 162 34.78 28.58 -3.26
CA TYR A 162 36.21 28.46 -2.99
C TYR A 162 36.54 28.49 -1.49
N GLU A 163 35.98 29.46 -0.75
CA GLU A 163 36.22 29.64 0.68
C GLU A 163 35.64 28.50 1.54
N ASP A 164 34.48 27.96 1.15
CA ASP A 164 33.87 26.83 1.87
C ASP A 164 34.76 25.59 1.80
N VAL A 165 35.31 25.32 0.61
CA VAL A 165 36.19 24.16 0.38
C VAL A 165 37.56 24.38 0.99
N LYS A 166 38.15 25.58 0.87
CA LYS A 166 39.41 25.95 1.52
C LYS A 166 39.34 25.73 3.03
N LYS A 167 38.24 26.12 3.66
CA LYS A 167 38.00 25.90 5.09
C LYS A 167 37.92 24.42 5.48
N ASP A 168 37.31 23.59 4.64
CA ASP A 168 37.17 22.14 4.89
C ASP A 168 38.48 21.37 4.65
N LEU A 169 39.24 21.76 3.62
CA LEU A 169 40.52 21.15 3.26
C LEU A 169 41.66 21.58 4.19
N GLY A 170 41.69 22.85 4.60
CA GLY A 170 42.77 23.46 5.37
C GLY A 170 43.95 23.96 4.52
N PHE A 171 43.83 23.92 3.19
CA PHE A 171 44.78 24.39 2.19
C PHE A 171 44.04 24.89 0.94
N GLU A 172 44.74 25.51 -0.03
CA GLU A 172 44.10 26.06 -1.24
C GLU A 172 43.46 24.95 -2.12
N PRO A 173 42.21 25.07 -2.58
CA PRO A 173 41.55 24.04 -3.40
C PRO A 173 42.32 23.61 -4.66
N SER A 174 43.11 24.51 -5.25
CA SER A 174 44.00 24.22 -6.40
C SER A 174 45.09 23.18 -6.07
N ARG A 175 45.40 22.96 -4.78
CA ARG A 175 46.38 21.97 -4.29
C ARG A 175 45.78 20.59 -4.03
N ILE A 176 44.53 20.34 -4.41
CA ILE A 176 43.91 19.01 -4.22
C ILE A 176 44.67 17.90 -4.96
N VAL A 177 45.29 18.23 -6.11
CA VAL A 177 46.15 17.30 -6.86
C VAL A 177 47.46 16.98 -6.13
N ASP A 178 48.02 17.95 -5.40
CA ASP A 178 49.19 17.73 -4.52
C ASP A 178 48.80 16.83 -3.33
N TYR A 179 47.61 17.05 -2.77
CA TYR A 179 47.05 16.19 -1.72
C TYR A 179 46.87 14.75 -2.20
N ILE A 180 46.33 14.54 -3.41
CA ILE A 180 46.22 13.20 -4.01
C ILE A 180 47.61 12.62 -4.30
N GLY A 181 48.57 13.45 -4.74
CA GLY A 181 49.97 13.06 -4.88
C GLY A 181 50.59 12.52 -3.59
N LEU A 182 50.28 13.12 -2.45
CA LEU A 182 50.79 12.71 -1.14
C LEU A 182 50.04 11.52 -0.54
N ALA A 183 48.71 11.60 -0.45
CA ALA A 183 47.88 10.63 0.27
C ALA A 183 47.45 9.43 -0.60
N GLY A 184 47.58 9.55 -1.92
CA GLY A 184 47.01 8.61 -2.89
C GLY A 184 45.49 8.71 -2.99
N ASP A 185 44.93 7.91 -3.89
CA ASP A 185 43.48 7.71 -4.01
C ASP A 185 43.14 6.24 -4.19
N LYS A 186 42.44 5.68 -3.21
CA LYS A 186 42.00 4.28 -3.25
C LYS A 186 40.90 4.04 -4.30
N SER A 187 40.08 5.05 -4.60
CA SER A 187 39.01 4.95 -5.60
C SER A 187 39.60 4.77 -6.99
N ASP A 188 40.67 5.51 -7.30
CA ASP A 188 41.33 5.52 -8.61
C ASP A 188 42.57 4.63 -8.68
N ASN A 189 42.90 3.96 -7.57
CA ASN A 189 44.10 3.16 -7.40
C ASN A 189 45.40 3.96 -7.60
N LEU A 190 45.40 5.23 -7.18
CA LEU A 190 46.57 6.10 -7.18
C LEU A 190 47.40 5.85 -5.90
N PRO A 191 48.69 5.48 -6.03
CA PRO A 191 49.50 4.98 -4.91
C PRO A 191 49.90 6.06 -3.89
N GLY A 192 50.19 7.29 -4.33
CA GLY A 192 50.69 8.37 -3.49
C GLY A 192 52.01 8.03 -2.77
N VAL A 193 52.22 8.60 -1.58
CA VAL A 193 53.38 8.31 -0.72
C VAL A 193 53.01 7.24 0.31
N MET A 194 53.72 6.11 0.29
CA MET A 194 53.40 4.99 1.18
C MET A 194 53.49 5.38 2.67
N GLY A 195 52.35 5.30 3.36
CA GLY A 195 52.25 5.60 4.79
C GLY A 195 52.10 7.08 5.13
N VAL A 196 51.81 7.93 4.14
CA VAL A 196 51.24 9.28 4.33
C VAL A 196 49.73 9.18 4.14
N GLY A 197 48.97 9.55 5.17
CA GLY A 197 47.50 9.59 5.12
C GLY A 197 46.97 11.02 5.13
N GLU A 198 45.64 11.15 5.09
CA GLU A 198 44.93 12.44 5.01
C GLU A 198 45.46 13.51 5.98
N VAL A 199 45.62 13.17 7.26
CA VAL A 199 46.06 14.12 8.29
C VAL A 199 47.47 14.63 8.03
N THR A 200 48.37 13.75 7.59
CA THR A 200 49.77 14.11 7.33
C THR A 200 49.90 14.91 6.05
N ALA A 201 49.18 14.54 4.99
CA ALA A 201 49.16 15.29 3.74
C ALA A 201 48.63 16.72 3.93
N LYS A 202 47.51 16.89 4.67
CA LYS A 202 46.96 18.20 5.03
C LYS A 202 47.96 19.07 5.79
N LYS A 203 48.65 18.48 6.77
CA LYS A 203 49.68 19.19 7.54
C LYS A 203 50.83 19.68 6.65
N LEU A 204 51.34 18.81 5.78
CA LEU A 204 52.45 19.15 4.89
C LEU A 204 52.08 20.27 3.91
N LEU A 205 50.88 20.21 3.29
CA LEU A 205 50.43 21.27 2.38
C LEU A 205 50.13 22.59 3.11
N SER A 206 49.66 22.54 4.36
CA SER A 206 49.50 23.75 5.16
C SER A 206 50.83 24.40 5.55
N GLU A 207 51.92 23.62 5.68
CA GLU A 207 53.24 24.11 6.07
C GLU A 207 54.09 24.55 4.87
N PHE A 208 53.96 23.86 3.73
CA PHE A 208 54.84 24.01 2.56
C PHE A 208 54.11 24.40 1.26
N ASP A 209 52.80 24.65 1.30
CA ASP A 209 51.92 24.99 0.14
C ASP A 209 51.69 23.86 -0.87
N ASP A 210 52.71 23.46 -1.64
CA ASP A 210 52.60 22.49 -2.73
C ASP A 210 53.63 21.35 -2.69
N LEU A 211 53.44 20.35 -3.56
CA LEU A 211 54.30 19.16 -3.58
C LEU A 211 55.75 19.50 -3.90
N GLU A 212 55.99 20.41 -4.84
CA GLU A 212 57.31 20.86 -5.25
C GLU A 212 58.07 21.49 -4.07
N ASN A 213 57.44 22.42 -3.36
CA ASN A 213 58.02 23.10 -2.21
C ASN A 213 58.35 22.14 -1.06
N ILE A 214 57.53 21.11 -0.83
CA ILE A 214 57.82 20.05 0.16
C ILE A 214 59.14 19.35 -0.18
N TYR A 215 59.39 19.05 -1.46
CA TYR A 215 60.62 18.37 -1.88
C TYR A 215 61.83 19.31 -1.99
N GLU A 216 61.62 20.60 -2.25
CA GLU A 216 62.68 21.62 -2.19
C GLU A 216 63.13 21.87 -0.74
N HIS A 217 62.21 21.82 0.22
CA HIS A 217 62.46 22.03 1.66
C HIS A 217 62.38 20.74 2.47
N ILE A 218 62.70 19.60 1.84
CA ILE A 218 62.55 18.27 2.44
C ILE A 218 63.31 18.12 3.77
N GLU A 219 64.40 18.86 3.93
CA GLU A 219 65.24 18.88 5.13
C GLU A 219 64.59 19.56 6.35
N GLU A 220 63.47 20.26 6.17
CA GLU A 220 62.68 20.89 7.23
C GLU A 220 61.53 20.00 7.72
N VAL A 221 61.19 18.95 6.97
CA VAL A 221 60.10 18.02 7.30
C VAL A 221 60.44 17.21 8.56
N THR A 222 59.57 17.27 9.57
CA THR A 222 59.68 16.49 10.81
C THR A 222 58.42 15.64 11.04
N PRO A 223 58.56 14.41 11.56
CA PRO A 223 59.78 13.71 12.01
C PRO A 223 60.63 13.11 10.87
N ILE A 224 61.90 12.77 11.14
CA ILE A 224 62.85 12.20 10.15
C ILE A 224 62.28 10.98 9.40
N LYS A 225 61.54 10.10 10.08
CA LYS A 225 60.88 8.94 9.44
C LYS A 225 59.86 9.32 8.36
N LEU A 226 59.24 10.50 8.46
CA LEU A 226 58.32 11.00 7.43
C LEU A 226 59.10 11.53 6.23
N ARG A 227 60.24 12.19 6.48
CA ARG A 227 61.18 12.65 5.45
C ARG A 227 61.70 11.50 4.61
N GLU A 228 62.16 10.43 5.26
CA GLU A 228 62.65 9.21 4.59
C GLU A 228 61.58 8.62 3.66
N LYS A 229 60.33 8.52 4.12
CA LYS A 229 59.21 8.02 3.31
C LYS A 229 58.91 8.89 2.09
N LEU A 230 58.94 10.22 2.25
CA LEU A 230 58.74 11.15 1.14
C LEU A 230 59.86 11.01 0.12
N GLN A 231 61.12 10.93 0.55
CA GLN A 231 62.28 10.75 -0.33
C GLN A 231 62.22 9.42 -1.10
N GLU A 232 61.87 8.32 -0.43
CA GLU A 232 61.72 6.98 -1.03
C GLU A 232 60.59 6.89 -2.05
N ASN A 233 59.51 7.69 -1.89
CA ASN A 233 58.32 7.63 -2.73
C ASN A 233 58.12 8.90 -3.58
N LYS A 234 59.18 9.68 -3.82
CA LYS A 234 59.10 10.94 -4.57
C LYS A 234 58.48 10.75 -5.95
N GLU A 235 58.97 9.79 -6.72
CA GLU A 235 58.47 9.50 -8.07
C GLU A 235 56.98 9.10 -8.06
N SER A 236 56.58 8.28 -7.08
CA SER A 236 55.18 7.87 -6.90
C SER A 236 54.26 9.06 -6.61
N ALA A 237 54.74 10.03 -5.80
CA ALA A 237 53.99 11.21 -5.46
C ALA A 237 53.73 12.12 -6.66
N PHE A 238 54.78 12.42 -7.43
CA PHE A 238 54.67 13.23 -8.66
C PHE A 238 53.86 12.53 -9.74
N PHE A 239 54.00 11.20 -9.88
CA PHE A 239 53.20 10.41 -10.81
C PHE A 239 51.71 10.43 -10.46
N SER A 240 51.37 10.27 -9.17
CA SER A 240 49.99 10.33 -8.69
C SER A 240 49.40 11.74 -8.87
N LYS A 241 50.18 12.79 -8.62
CA LYS A 241 49.80 14.19 -8.90
C LYS A 241 49.52 14.39 -10.38
N GLU A 242 50.42 13.92 -11.27
CA GLU A 242 50.28 14.07 -12.71
C GLU A 242 49.00 13.42 -13.25
N LEU A 243 48.66 12.23 -12.77
CA LEU A 243 47.42 11.55 -13.16
C LEU A 243 46.15 12.24 -12.64
N ALA A 244 46.23 12.92 -11.49
CA ALA A 244 45.09 13.62 -10.87
C ALA A 244 44.79 15.00 -11.50
N ILE A 245 45.72 15.56 -12.30
CA ILE A 245 45.50 16.82 -13.00
C ILE A 245 44.46 16.61 -14.12
N LEU A 246 43.44 17.46 -14.15
CA LEU A 246 42.42 17.47 -15.20
C LEU A 246 42.93 18.16 -16.46
N GLU A 247 42.61 17.59 -17.62
CA GLU A 247 42.91 18.24 -18.90
C GLU A 247 41.92 19.38 -19.16
N THR A 248 42.44 20.56 -19.49
CA THR A 248 41.65 21.79 -19.67
C THR A 248 41.62 22.26 -21.12
N THR A 249 42.30 21.54 -22.01
CA THR A 249 42.44 21.86 -23.44
C THR A 249 41.90 20.76 -24.35
N VAL A 250 40.86 20.04 -23.89
CA VAL A 250 40.24 18.97 -24.68
C VAL A 250 39.77 19.50 -26.06
N PRO A 251 40.10 18.82 -27.17
CA PRO A 251 39.93 19.35 -28.53
C PRO A 251 38.47 19.20 -29.03
N PHE A 252 37.55 19.96 -28.43
CA PHE A 252 36.18 20.11 -28.92
C PHE A 252 35.83 21.57 -29.23
N HIS A 253 34.86 21.75 -30.12
CA HIS A 253 34.31 23.07 -30.44
C HIS A 253 33.42 23.55 -29.29
N PHE A 254 33.83 24.64 -28.64
CA PHE A 254 33.02 25.30 -27.61
C PHE A 254 32.11 26.31 -28.29
N ASP A 255 30.80 26.09 -28.16
CA ASP A 255 29.75 26.96 -28.68
C ASP A 255 28.72 27.16 -27.56
N LEU A 256 28.69 28.36 -26.99
CA LEU A 256 27.84 28.69 -25.86
C LEU A 256 26.35 28.64 -26.21
N ASP A 257 25.99 28.93 -27.47
CA ASP A 257 24.59 28.93 -27.91
C ASP A 257 23.98 27.52 -27.87
N GLN A 258 24.79 26.48 -28.11
CA GLN A 258 24.35 25.08 -28.01
C GLN A 258 24.02 24.66 -26.57
N LEU A 259 24.56 25.35 -25.57
CA LEU A 259 24.35 25.00 -24.17
C LEU A 259 23.09 25.64 -23.59
N LYS A 260 22.39 26.49 -24.34
CA LYS A 260 21.26 27.26 -23.83
C LYS A 260 20.12 26.35 -23.41
N VAL A 261 19.53 26.63 -22.24
CA VAL A 261 18.40 25.86 -21.74
C VAL A 261 17.13 26.28 -22.47
N GLU A 262 16.63 25.41 -23.34
CA GLU A 262 15.38 25.60 -24.07
C GLU A 262 14.18 24.95 -23.38
N LYS A 263 12.98 25.18 -23.93
CA LYS A 263 11.77 24.51 -23.46
C LYS A 263 11.86 23.02 -23.80
N ALA A 264 11.61 22.16 -22.83
CA ALA A 264 11.60 20.71 -23.01
C ALA A 264 10.49 20.24 -23.97
N ASP A 265 10.71 19.10 -24.63
CA ASP A 265 9.68 18.35 -25.35
C ASP A 265 8.82 17.57 -24.33
N ASN A 266 7.78 18.25 -23.84
CA ASN A 266 6.87 17.69 -22.84
C ASN A 266 6.14 16.43 -23.35
N LYS A 267 5.93 16.30 -24.67
CA LYS A 267 5.29 15.12 -25.25
C LYS A 267 6.23 13.91 -25.16
N LEU A 268 7.49 14.09 -25.54
CA LEU A 268 8.49 13.02 -25.44
C LEU A 268 8.76 12.64 -23.98
N LEU A 269 8.86 13.63 -23.08
CA LEU A 269 9.01 13.40 -21.64
C LEU A 269 7.83 12.63 -21.05
N TYR A 270 6.61 12.97 -21.46
CA TYR A 270 5.40 12.25 -21.02
C TYR A 270 5.47 10.77 -21.40
N GLU A 271 5.79 10.45 -22.66
CA GLU A 271 5.91 9.05 -23.11
C GLU A 271 7.00 8.28 -22.36
N ILE A 272 8.18 8.91 -22.15
CA ILE A 272 9.25 8.30 -21.36
C ILE A 272 8.79 8.04 -19.91
N TYR A 273 8.20 9.04 -19.24
CA TYR A 273 7.73 8.87 -17.86
C TYR A 273 6.58 7.88 -17.73
N LYS A 274 5.72 7.77 -18.75
CA LYS A 274 4.66 6.77 -18.83
C LYS A 274 5.22 5.35 -18.93
N ASP A 275 6.20 5.13 -19.79
CA ASP A 275 6.87 3.83 -19.96
C ASP A 275 7.68 3.42 -18.73
N LEU A 276 8.24 4.40 -18.02
CA LEU A 276 8.95 4.21 -16.74
C LEU A 276 8.02 4.14 -15.53
N GLU A 277 6.71 4.31 -15.72
CA GLU A 277 5.69 4.30 -14.67
C GLU A 277 5.89 5.41 -13.61
N PHE A 278 6.53 6.51 -13.98
CA PHE A 278 6.73 7.71 -13.14
C PHE A 278 5.47 8.58 -13.13
N ARG A 279 4.36 8.00 -12.67
CA ARG A 279 3.00 8.57 -12.78
C ARG A 279 2.90 10.03 -12.36
N LYS A 280 3.45 10.39 -11.20
CA LYS A 280 3.42 11.79 -10.72
C LYS A 280 3.95 12.79 -11.77
N TRP A 281 5.07 12.46 -12.41
CA TRP A 281 5.69 13.33 -13.40
C TRP A 281 4.99 13.28 -14.75
N ALA A 282 4.39 12.15 -15.11
CA ALA A 282 3.54 12.06 -16.30
C ALA A 282 2.24 12.86 -16.12
N ASP A 283 1.60 12.78 -14.95
CA ASP A 283 0.39 13.52 -14.59
C ASP A 283 0.63 15.04 -14.67
N GLU A 284 1.77 15.52 -14.16
CA GLU A 284 2.18 16.93 -14.26
C GLU A 284 2.30 17.41 -15.72
N LEU A 285 2.70 16.54 -16.66
CA LEU A 285 2.82 16.87 -18.08
C LEU A 285 1.52 16.64 -18.87
N SER A 286 0.60 15.82 -18.34
CA SER A 286 -0.62 15.39 -19.04
C SER A 286 -1.55 16.55 -19.43
N SER A 287 -1.58 17.62 -18.63
CA SER A 287 -2.38 18.82 -18.92
C SER A 287 -1.81 19.68 -20.05
N GLU A 288 -0.49 19.65 -20.26
CA GLU A 288 0.19 20.39 -21.32
C GLU A 288 0.26 19.60 -22.62
N VAL A 289 0.36 18.27 -22.51
CA VAL A 289 0.39 17.32 -23.61
C VAL A 289 -1.05 16.99 -23.97
N LYS A 290 -1.72 17.88 -24.72
CA LYS A 290 -3.07 17.67 -25.30
C LYS A 290 -3.11 16.40 -26.17
N MET A 291 -3.19 15.24 -25.55
CA MET A 291 -3.18 13.93 -26.21
C MET A 291 -4.39 13.07 -25.90
N VAL A 292 -5.20 13.48 -24.93
CA VAL A 292 -6.56 12.97 -24.82
C VAL A 292 -7.45 13.86 -25.68
N GLU A 293 -8.25 13.28 -26.56
CA GLU A 293 -9.25 14.02 -27.32
C GLU A 293 -10.13 14.84 -26.35
N ASP A 294 -10.47 16.09 -26.70
CA ASP A 294 -11.41 16.89 -25.91
C ASP A 294 -12.78 16.17 -25.88
N ILE A 295 -13.06 15.48 -24.78
CA ILE A 295 -14.31 14.74 -24.59
C ILE A 295 -15.39 15.71 -24.16
N ASN A 296 -16.19 16.15 -25.13
CA ASN A 296 -17.29 17.06 -24.89
C ASN A 296 -18.48 16.35 -24.22
N ILE A 297 -19.05 17.01 -23.20
CA ILE A 297 -20.26 16.54 -22.52
C ILE A 297 -21.50 17.15 -23.20
N ARG A 298 -22.31 16.33 -23.89
CA ARG A 298 -23.62 16.72 -24.44
C ARG A 298 -24.71 16.45 -23.40
N SER A 299 -25.39 17.51 -22.95
CA SER A 299 -26.56 17.35 -22.06
C SER A 299 -27.80 16.92 -22.85
N LEU A 300 -28.43 15.83 -22.44
CA LEU A 300 -29.69 15.34 -22.99
C LEU A 300 -30.85 16.13 -22.36
N ARG A 301 -31.65 16.83 -23.17
CA ARG A 301 -32.66 17.78 -22.66
C ARG A 301 -34.10 17.38 -22.98
N ASN A 302 -34.31 16.51 -23.95
CA ASN A 302 -35.63 16.12 -24.42
C ASN A 302 -35.68 14.64 -24.82
N LYS A 303 -36.88 14.12 -25.10
CA LYS A 303 -37.08 12.72 -25.50
C LYS A 303 -36.37 12.35 -26.81
N SER A 304 -36.22 13.30 -27.74
CA SER A 304 -35.53 13.04 -29.01
C SER A 304 -34.04 12.78 -28.79
N ASP A 305 -33.39 13.58 -27.94
CA ASP A 305 -31.99 13.37 -27.55
C ASP A 305 -31.78 12.00 -26.88
N ILE A 306 -32.72 11.60 -26.02
CA ILE A 306 -32.67 10.30 -25.32
C ILE A 306 -32.85 9.15 -26.32
N ASN A 307 -33.78 9.26 -27.26
CA ASN A 307 -34.01 8.20 -28.25
C ASN A 307 -32.79 7.98 -29.16
N GLU A 308 -32.11 9.05 -29.57
CA GLU A 308 -30.87 8.98 -30.35
C GLU A 308 -29.81 8.13 -29.63
N ILE A 309 -29.55 8.42 -28.35
CA ILE A 309 -28.55 7.65 -27.59
C ILE A 309 -29.02 6.23 -27.26
N VAL A 310 -30.32 6.01 -27.05
CA VAL A 310 -30.89 4.68 -26.82
C VAL A 310 -30.70 3.77 -28.04
N GLU A 311 -30.87 4.30 -29.25
CA GLU A 311 -30.59 3.58 -30.50
C GLU A 311 -29.11 3.24 -30.64
N ASP A 312 -28.22 4.21 -30.39
CA ASP A 312 -26.77 3.99 -30.39
C ASP A 312 -26.35 2.90 -29.39
N ILE A 313 -26.90 2.93 -28.17
CA ILE A 313 -26.60 1.92 -27.14
C ILE A 313 -27.07 0.53 -27.58
N LYS A 314 -28.27 0.42 -28.17
CA LYS A 314 -28.82 -0.85 -28.67
C LYS A 314 -27.99 -1.41 -29.81
N GLU A 315 -27.50 -0.57 -30.71
CA GLU A 315 -26.61 -0.98 -31.80
C GLU A 315 -25.28 -1.53 -31.26
N GLN A 316 -24.68 -0.86 -30.26
CA GLN A 316 -23.40 -1.28 -29.70
C GLN A 316 -23.51 -2.47 -28.74
N GLY A 317 -24.69 -2.71 -28.15
CA GLY A 317 -24.94 -3.75 -27.16
C GLY A 317 -24.24 -3.51 -25.81
N LYS A 318 -23.61 -2.35 -25.60
CA LYS A 318 -22.94 -1.99 -24.35
C LYS A 318 -22.82 -0.47 -24.19
N VAL A 319 -22.79 -0.02 -22.94
CA VAL A 319 -22.68 1.39 -22.56
C VAL A 319 -21.94 1.52 -21.24
N SER A 320 -21.05 2.51 -21.11
CA SER A 320 -20.51 2.88 -19.81
C SER A 320 -21.35 3.97 -19.18
N PHE A 321 -21.46 3.95 -17.86
CA PHE A 321 -22.10 5.04 -17.13
C PHE A 321 -21.50 5.29 -15.76
N LEU A 322 -21.56 6.55 -15.34
CA LEU A 322 -21.14 7.00 -14.02
C LEU A 322 -22.24 7.86 -13.40
N SER A 323 -22.65 7.52 -12.17
CA SER A 323 -23.55 8.36 -11.39
C SER A 323 -22.71 9.32 -10.55
N SER A 324 -22.88 10.64 -10.75
CA SER A 324 -22.31 11.59 -9.81
C SER A 324 -23.29 11.84 -8.68
N THR A 325 -22.87 11.51 -7.47
CA THR A 325 -23.43 12.07 -6.23
C THR A 325 -22.34 12.98 -5.69
N VAL A 326 -22.38 14.26 -6.06
CA VAL A 326 -21.43 15.23 -5.51
C VAL A 326 -22.00 15.71 -4.18
N ASP A 327 -21.32 15.38 -3.10
CA ASP A 327 -21.42 16.10 -1.84
C ASP A 327 -21.07 17.58 -2.10
N GLU A 328 -21.92 18.45 -1.55
CA GLU A 328 -21.85 19.92 -1.55
C GLU A 328 -22.38 20.64 -2.81
N LEU A 329 -23.53 21.31 -2.58
CA LEU A 329 -24.08 22.46 -3.33
C LEU A 329 -24.86 22.17 -4.64
N PHE A 330 -26.16 21.91 -4.47
CA PHE A 330 -27.27 22.45 -5.28
C PHE A 330 -27.25 22.30 -6.83
N GLU A 331 -26.79 21.18 -7.40
CA GLU A 331 -27.22 20.78 -8.75
C GLU A 331 -27.58 19.30 -8.85
N SER A 332 -28.78 19.03 -9.38
CA SER A 332 -29.42 17.74 -9.66
C SER A 332 -28.49 16.53 -9.93
N ASN A 333 -28.72 15.42 -9.21
CA ASN A 333 -28.19 14.09 -9.52
C ASN A 333 -28.23 13.83 -11.03
N SER A 334 -27.07 13.54 -11.62
CA SER A 334 -26.94 13.28 -13.06
C SER A 334 -26.24 11.95 -13.28
N ILE A 335 -26.53 11.31 -14.41
CA ILE A 335 -25.81 10.15 -14.92
C ILE A 335 -25.10 10.56 -16.20
N TYR A 336 -23.84 10.16 -16.32
CA TYR A 336 -23.00 10.37 -17.48
C TYR A 336 -22.86 9.06 -18.23
N PHE A 337 -22.94 9.08 -19.56
CA PHE A 337 -22.89 7.90 -20.42
C PHE A 337 -21.82 8.03 -21.49
N SER A 338 -21.20 6.91 -21.87
CA SER A 338 -20.40 6.83 -23.10
C SER A 338 -20.63 5.51 -23.83
N VAL A 339 -20.56 5.58 -25.16
CA VAL A 339 -20.53 4.44 -26.09
C VAL A 339 -19.15 4.23 -26.73
N GLY A 340 -18.08 4.81 -26.15
CA GLY A 340 -16.69 4.59 -26.54
C GLY A 340 -16.22 5.33 -27.79
N ARG A 341 -16.84 6.49 -28.09
CA ARG A 341 -16.56 7.30 -29.28
C ARG A 341 -16.11 8.73 -28.91
N ALA A 342 -15.40 8.87 -27.79
CA ALA A 342 -14.96 10.16 -27.24
C ALA A 342 -16.10 11.19 -27.10
N LYS A 343 -17.30 10.71 -26.76
CA LYS A 343 -18.49 11.53 -26.53
C LYS A 343 -19.17 11.07 -25.27
N VAL A 344 -19.40 12.02 -24.35
CA VAL A 344 -20.09 11.75 -23.09
C VAL A 344 -21.42 12.49 -23.08
N PHE A 345 -22.45 11.80 -22.61
CA PHE A 345 -23.80 12.35 -22.51
C PHE A 345 -24.19 12.53 -21.05
N ARG A 346 -24.78 13.66 -20.69
CA ARG A 346 -25.30 13.92 -19.33
C ARG A 346 -26.82 13.84 -19.35
N LEU A 347 -27.40 12.99 -18.51
CA LEU A 347 -28.84 12.92 -18.24
C LEU A 347 -29.10 13.28 -16.77
N LYS A 348 -30.14 14.07 -16.51
CA LYS A 348 -30.61 14.27 -15.14
C LYS A 348 -31.35 13.02 -14.65
N LEU A 349 -31.15 12.67 -13.38
CA LEU A 349 -31.68 11.43 -12.81
C LEU A 349 -33.23 11.37 -12.83
N ASP A 350 -33.91 12.50 -12.77
CA ASP A 350 -35.38 12.60 -12.90
C ASP A 350 -35.91 12.27 -14.31
N MET A 351 -35.04 12.27 -15.33
CA MET A 351 -35.36 11.89 -16.71
C MET A 351 -35.00 10.44 -17.03
N ILE A 352 -34.59 9.64 -16.04
CA ILE A 352 -34.11 8.26 -16.23
C ILE A 352 -35.17 7.31 -16.79
N ASP A 353 -36.47 7.66 -16.66
CA ASP A 353 -37.58 6.91 -17.23
C ASP A 353 -37.41 6.62 -18.72
N GLY A 354 -36.82 7.55 -19.48
CA GLY A 354 -36.54 7.36 -20.91
C GLY A 354 -35.46 6.30 -21.21
N MET A 355 -34.74 5.81 -20.21
CA MET A 355 -33.67 4.82 -20.34
C MET A 355 -33.91 3.55 -19.51
N LYS A 356 -35.08 3.39 -18.86
CA LYS A 356 -35.40 2.21 -18.03
C LYS A 356 -35.24 0.89 -18.79
N ASP A 357 -35.65 0.84 -20.04
CA ASP A 357 -35.52 -0.36 -20.89
C ASP A 357 -34.06 -0.76 -21.09
N ILE A 358 -33.14 0.23 -21.20
CA ILE A 358 -31.71 -0.04 -21.36
C ILE A 358 -31.11 -0.65 -20.09
N PHE A 359 -31.40 -0.07 -18.93
CA PHE A 359 -30.85 -0.54 -17.66
C PHE A 359 -31.39 -1.92 -17.25
N SER A 360 -32.65 -2.21 -17.56
CA SER A 360 -33.30 -3.49 -17.26
C SER A 360 -32.98 -4.62 -18.26
N ASP A 361 -32.56 -4.31 -19.49
CA ASP A 361 -32.25 -5.33 -20.52
C ASP A 361 -30.92 -6.05 -20.25
N ALA A 362 -30.98 -7.33 -19.86
CA ALA A 362 -29.80 -8.15 -19.57
C ALA A 362 -28.87 -8.38 -20.78
N ASN A 363 -29.32 -8.18 -22.01
CA ASN A 363 -28.49 -8.35 -23.21
C ASN A 363 -27.58 -7.14 -23.49
N ILE A 364 -27.91 -5.99 -22.92
CA ILE A 364 -27.08 -4.78 -23.02
C ILE A 364 -26.13 -4.76 -21.82
N THR A 365 -24.83 -4.75 -22.08
CA THR A 365 -23.83 -4.68 -21.01
C THR A 365 -23.71 -3.25 -20.48
N LYS A 366 -24.09 -3.03 -19.22
CA LYS A 366 -23.91 -1.76 -18.53
C LYS A 366 -22.62 -1.77 -17.72
N ILE A 367 -21.65 -0.97 -18.13
CA ILE A 367 -20.32 -0.91 -17.52
C ILE A 367 -20.29 0.28 -16.58
N THR A 368 -19.98 0.06 -15.30
CA THR A 368 -19.89 1.14 -14.31
C THR A 368 -18.70 0.94 -13.39
N PHE A 369 -18.43 1.94 -12.56
CA PHE A 369 -17.36 1.90 -11.58
C PHE A 369 -17.78 1.33 -10.23
N ASP A 370 -18.99 1.63 -9.76
CA ASP A 370 -19.54 1.12 -8.50
C ASP A 370 -20.99 0.73 -8.71
N ILE A 371 -21.23 -0.54 -9.00
CA ILE A 371 -22.56 -1.09 -9.28
C ILE A 371 -23.49 -0.95 -8.08
N LYS A 372 -22.97 -1.04 -6.86
CA LYS A 372 -23.77 -0.91 -5.64
C LYS A 372 -24.24 0.54 -5.47
N GLY A 373 -23.34 1.51 -5.65
CA GLY A 373 -23.67 2.93 -5.68
C GLY A 373 -24.68 3.26 -6.79
N ALA A 374 -24.42 2.79 -8.01
CA ALA A 374 -25.30 2.97 -9.16
C ALA A 374 -26.70 2.36 -8.94
N SER A 375 -26.76 1.14 -8.41
CA SER A 375 -28.01 0.44 -8.09
C SER A 375 -28.86 1.23 -7.09
N LYS A 376 -28.25 1.79 -6.03
CA LYS A 376 -28.97 2.65 -5.07
C LYS A 376 -29.53 3.90 -5.72
N ALA A 377 -28.75 4.58 -6.55
CA ALA A 377 -29.18 5.79 -7.26
C ALA A 377 -30.35 5.49 -8.21
N LEU A 378 -30.27 4.42 -9.00
CA LEU A 378 -31.31 4.02 -9.95
C LEU A 378 -32.59 3.52 -9.25
N ALA A 379 -32.45 2.76 -8.15
CA ALA A 379 -33.59 2.26 -7.40
C ALA A 379 -34.46 3.37 -6.82
N SER A 380 -33.90 4.56 -6.52
CA SER A 380 -34.66 5.73 -6.07
C SER A 380 -35.68 6.24 -7.11
N GLN A 381 -35.50 5.88 -8.38
CA GLN A 381 -36.38 6.22 -9.50
C GLN A 381 -37.19 5.00 -10.01
N GLY A 382 -37.15 3.88 -9.27
CA GLY A 382 -37.79 2.63 -9.70
C GLY A 382 -37.18 2.04 -10.97
N CYS A 383 -35.87 2.22 -11.17
CA CYS A 383 -35.12 1.63 -12.28
C CYS A 383 -34.26 0.47 -11.78
N GLU A 384 -34.43 -0.71 -12.37
CA GLU A 384 -33.63 -1.90 -12.08
C GLU A 384 -32.38 -1.96 -12.96
N LEU A 385 -31.34 -2.64 -12.46
CA LEU A 385 -30.03 -2.69 -13.08
C LEU A 385 -29.61 -4.15 -13.31
N ASN A 386 -29.64 -4.59 -14.58
CA ASN A 386 -29.30 -5.96 -15.02
C ASN A 386 -28.11 -5.96 -15.98
N GLY A 387 -27.47 -7.10 -16.25
CA GLY A 387 -26.42 -7.21 -17.29
C GLY A 387 -25.25 -6.24 -17.07
N CYS A 388 -24.64 -6.26 -15.89
CA CYS A 388 -23.68 -5.24 -15.47
C CYS A 388 -22.24 -5.73 -15.37
N PHE A 389 -21.32 -4.80 -15.57
CA PHE A 389 -19.90 -4.98 -15.31
C PHE A 389 -19.40 -3.87 -14.40
N ASP A 390 -18.82 -4.24 -13.25
CA ASP A 390 -18.22 -3.33 -12.29
C ASP A 390 -16.69 -3.32 -12.43
N VAL A 391 -16.16 -2.17 -12.85
CA VAL A 391 -14.72 -1.96 -13.08
C VAL A 391 -13.92 -2.02 -11.77
N MET A 392 -14.46 -1.52 -10.65
CA MET A 392 -13.80 -1.55 -9.35
C MET A 392 -13.70 -2.98 -8.82
N LEU A 393 -14.78 -3.76 -8.89
CA LEU A 393 -14.79 -5.16 -8.46
C LEU A 393 -13.92 -6.04 -9.36
N ALA A 394 -13.87 -5.76 -10.66
CA ALA A 394 -12.96 -6.45 -11.58
C ALA A 394 -11.49 -6.19 -11.20
N GLY A 395 -11.12 -4.91 -10.98
CA GLY A 395 -9.80 -4.54 -10.50
C GLY A 395 -9.43 -5.19 -9.16
N TYR A 396 -10.39 -5.27 -8.24
CA TYR A 396 -10.24 -5.95 -6.95
C TYR A 396 -9.99 -7.45 -7.07
N LEU A 397 -10.75 -8.17 -7.90
CA LEU A 397 -10.52 -9.61 -8.10
C LEU A 397 -9.17 -9.90 -8.77
N LEU A 398 -8.75 -9.03 -9.70
CA LEU A 398 -7.49 -9.19 -10.42
C LEU A 398 -6.27 -8.99 -9.51
N ASN A 399 -6.34 -8.01 -8.60
CA ASN A 399 -5.31 -7.73 -7.62
C ASN A 399 -5.91 -7.14 -6.31
N PRO A 400 -6.22 -7.98 -5.31
CA PRO A 400 -6.89 -7.54 -4.08
C PRO A 400 -5.97 -6.79 -3.10
N SER A 401 -4.65 -6.78 -3.31
CA SER A 401 -3.68 -6.11 -2.42
C SER A 401 -3.40 -4.66 -2.81
N ARG A 402 -4.16 -4.09 -3.76
CA ARG A 402 -3.99 -2.68 -4.14
C ARG A 402 -4.40 -1.76 -3.00
N THR A 403 -3.71 -0.64 -2.90
CA THR A 403 -4.08 0.46 -2.00
C THR A 403 -5.32 1.22 -2.47
N SER A 404 -5.57 1.25 -3.78
CA SER A 404 -6.68 1.97 -4.38
C SER A 404 -7.13 1.29 -5.67
N TYR A 405 -8.43 1.43 -5.94
CA TYR A 405 -9.12 0.92 -7.13
C TYR A 405 -9.79 2.05 -7.91
N SER A 406 -9.30 3.29 -7.79
CA SER A 406 -9.92 4.44 -8.47
C SER A 406 -9.89 4.28 -10.00
N ILE A 407 -10.81 4.96 -10.70
CA ILE A 407 -10.84 4.95 -12.16
C ILE A 407 -9.50 5.44 -12.72
N SER A 408 -8.91 6.46 -12.12
CA SER A 408 -7.59 6.98 -12.51
C SER A 408 -6.48 5.94 -12.36
N ASP A 409 -6.47 5.17 -11.27
CA ASP A 409 -5.45 4.13 -11.04
C ASP A 409 -5.57 2.99 -12.05
N LEU A 410 -6.80 2.53 -12.30
CA LEU A 410 -7.06 1.48 -13.27
C LEU A 410 -6.80 1.97 -14.72
N SER A 411 -7.19 3.21 -15.04
CA SER A 411 -6.90 3.82 -16.35
C SER A 411 -5.39 3.93 -16.58
N TRP A 412 -4.62 4.35 -15.57
CA TRP A 412 -3.17 4.42 -15.67
C TRP A 412 -2.57 3.04 -15.93
N GLU A 413 -3.01 2.01 -15.21
CA GLU A 413 -2.41 0.70 -15.35
C GLU A 413 -2.74 0.04 -16.68
N TYR A 414 -4.01 0.03 -17.05
CA TYR A 414 -4.52 -0.75 -18.17
C TYR A 414 -4.51 0.04 -19.48
N LEU A 415 -4.90 1.32 -19.44
CA LEU A 415 -4.97 2.17 -20.63
C LEU A 415 -3.70 3.01 -20.85
N LYS A 416 -2.85 3.15 -19.81
CA LYS A 416 -1.71 4.09 -19.81
C LYS A 416 -2.15 5.53 -20.07
N VAL A 417 -3.32 5.91 -19.54
CA VAL A 417 -3.87 7.26 -19.67
C VAL A 417 -3.94 7.91 -18.30
N SER A 418 -3.49 9.17 -18.21
CA SER A 418 -3.73 10.03 -17.05
C SER A 418 -4.99 10.86 -17.25
N VAL A 419 -5.69 11.16 -16.15
CA VAL A 419 -6.93 11.94 -16.16
C VAL A 419 -6.65 13.29 -15.50
N SER A 420 -6.86 14.38 -16.23
CA SER A 420 -6.77 15.73 -15.67
C SER A 420 -7.92 15.99 -14.69
N GLU A 421 -7.70 16.83 -13.68
CA GLU A 421 -8.77 17.19 -12.73
C GLU A 421 -9.85 18.09 -13.36
N GLN A 422 -9.54 18.82 -14.44
CA GLN A 422 -10.49 19.73 -15.10
C GLN A 422 -11.57 18.98 -15.89
N ASP A 423 -11.23 17.86 -16.53
CA ASP A 423 -12.12 17.09 -17.41
C ASP A 423 -12.40 15.68 -16.85
N LYS A 424 -12.28 15.53 -15.53
CA LYS A 424 -12.27 14.24 -14.85
C LYS A 424 -13.47 13.36 -15.18
N ILE A 425 -14.68 13.91 -15.11
CA ILE A 425 -15.91 13.11 -15.26
C ILE A 425 -16.13 12.58 -16.68
N SER A 426 -15.75 13.35 -17.72
CA SER A 426 -15.89 12.94 -19.11
C SER A 426 -14.86 11.86 -19.45
N HIS A 427 -13.60 12.08 -19.06
CA HIS A 427 -12.55 11.07 -19.23
C HIS A 427 -12.80 9.80 -18.42
N GLU A 428 -13.25 9.90 -17.16
CA GLU A 428 -13.57 8.73 -16.35
C GLU A 428 -14.72 7.91 -16.96
N THR A 429 -15.79 8.57 -17.43
CA THR A 429 -16.92 7.90 -18.07
C THR A 429 -16.49 7.17 -19.36
N GLU A 430 -15.66 7.80 -20.19
CA GLU A 430 -15.10 7.19 -21.40
C GLU A 430 -14.13 6.04 -21.05
N ASN A 431 -13.22 6.24 -20.10
CA ASN A 431 -12.23 5.24 -19.72
C ASN A 431 -12.87 3.98 -19.15
N ILE A 432 -13.98 4.08 -18.40
CA ILE A 432 -14.76 2.92 -17.95
C ILE A 432 -15.15 2.03 -19.14
N TYR A 433 -15.55 2.61 -20.28
CA TYR A 433 -15.89 1.86 -21.48
C TYR A 433 -14.69 1.07 -22.03
N HIS A 434 -13.51 1.71 -22.08
CA HIS A 434 -12.28 1.11 -22.63
C HIS A 434 -11.59 0.14 -21.65
N LEU A 435 -11.81 0.30 -20.34
CA LEU A 435 -11.33 -0.62 -19.31
C LEU A 435 -12.02 -1.99 -19.40
N PHE A 436 -13.31 -2.02 -19.73
CA PHE A 436 -14.10 -3.26 -19.81
C PHE A 436 -13.44 -4.39 -20.62
N PRO A 437 -13.07 -4.21 -21.92
CA PRO A 437 -12.48 -5.29 -22.69
C PRO A 437 -11.14 -5.79 -22.12
N MET A 438 -10.33 -4.90 -21.51
CA MET A 438 -9.05 -5.28 -20.91
C MET A 438 -9.25 -6.10 -19.63
N LEU A 439 -10.07 -5.58 -18.71
CA LEU A 439 -10.35 -6.23 -17.43
C LEU A 439 -11.09 -7.55 -17.62
N SER A 440 -12.08 -7.59 -18.52
CA SER A 440 -12.82 -8.81 -18.85
C SER A 440 -11.91 -9.91 -19.38
N ARG A 441 -11.00 -9.56 -20.31
CA ARG A 441 -9.99 -10.49 -20.84
C ARG A 441 -9.06 -11.02 -19.75
N GLU A 442 -8.59 -10.17 -18.84
CA GLU A 442 -7.74 -10.63 -17.74
C GLU A 442 -8.48 -11.53 -16.75
N LEU A 443 -9.73 -11.21 -16.44
CA LEU A 443 -10.58 -12.06 -15.60
C LEU A 443 -10.73 -13.44 -16.21
N GLU A 444 -10.97 -13.52 -17.52
CA GLU A 444 -11.05 -14.78 -18.26
C GLU A 444 -9.72 -15.56 -18.22
N GLN A 445 -8.59 -14.91 -18.56
CA GLN A 445 -7.26 -15.52 -18.54
C GLN A 445 -6.86 -16.05 -17.15
N LYS A 446 -7.35 -15.41 -16.08
CA LYS A 446 -7.11 -15.84 -14.70
C LYS A 446 -8.20 -16.77 -14.14
N SER A 447 -9.19 -17.16 -14.95
CA SER A 447 -10.32 -18.01 -14.53
C SER A 447 -11.11 -17.41 -13.35
N LEU A 448 -11.27 -16.09 -13.35
CA LEU A 448 -11.99 -15.31 -12.33
C LEU A 448 -13.37 -14.84 -12.83
N LEU A 449 -13.70 -15.06 -14.11
CA LEU A 449 -14.93 -14.55 -14.72
C LEU A 449 -16.21 -15.14 -14.08
N SER A 450 -16.22 -16.43 -13.71
CA SER A 450 -17.35 -17.03 -13.00
C SER A 450 -17.50 -16.45 -11.59
N LEU A 451 -16.40 -16.30 -10.85
CA LEU A 451 -16.41 -15.65 -9.54
C LEU A 451 -16.97 -14.22 -9.62
N PHE A 452 -16.62 -13.49 -10.67
CA PHE A 452 -17.09 -12.14 -10.91
C PHE A 452 -18.60 -12.10 -11.23
N ASN A 453 -19.05 -12.87 -12.23
CA ASN A 453 -20.43 -12.85 -12.72
C ASN A 453 -21.43 -13.55 -11.80
N ASP A 454 -21.03 -14.65 -11.18
CA ASP A 454 -21.93 -15.51 -10.41
C ASP A 454 -21.97 -15.12 -8.93
N ILE A 455 -20.97 -14.36 -8.45
CA ILE A 455 -20.85 -13.99 -7.03
C ILE A 455 -20.73 -12.48 -6.83
N GLU A 456 -19.66 -11.83 -7.31
CA GLU A 456 -19.42 -10.43 -6.91
C GLU A 456 -20.48 -9.46 -7.46
N ILE A 457 -20.90 -9.61 -8.72
CA ILE A 457 -21.92 -8.75 -9.33
C ILE A 457 -23.30 -8.95 -8.68
N PRO A 458 -23.85 -10.19 -8.57
CA PRO A 458 -25.13 -10.40 -7.91
C PRO A 458 -25.11 -9.96 -6.44
N LEU A 459 -24.02 -10.26 -5.72
CA LEU A 459 -23.89 -9.84 -4.33
C LEU A 459 -23.93 -8.33 -4.18
N ALA A 460 -23.33 -7.56 -5.08
CA ALA A 460 -23.35 -6.10 -5.00
C ALA A 460 -24.79 -5.55 -5.05
N LEU A 461 -25.68 -6.19 -5.81
CA LEU A 461 -27.11 -5.86 -5.85
C LEU A 461 -27.82 -6.26 -4.54
N VAL A 462 -27.50 -7.43 -3.97
CA VAL A 462 -27.99 -7.85 -2.65
C VAL A 462 -27.59 -6.83 -1.58
N LEU A 463 -26.31 -6.44 -1.55
CA LEU A 463 -25.79 -5.45 -0.61
C LEU A 463 -26.44 -4.09 -0.81
N SER A 464 -26.65 -3.64 -2.06
CA SER A 464 -27.41 -2.41 -2.36
C SER A 464 -28.80 -2.43 -1.73
N LYS A 465 -29.49 -3.57 -1.76
CA LYS A 465 -30.79 -3.75 -1.10
C LYS A 465 -30.67 -3.71 0.41
N MET A 466 -29.74 -4.47 1.01
CA MET A 466 -29.49 -4.47 2.46
C MET A 466 -29.19 -3.06 2.99
N GLU A 467 -28.34 -2.30 2.29
CA GLU A 467 -27.98 -0.93 2.66
C GLU A 467 -29.21 0.00 2.62
N ARG A 468 -30.11 -0.16 1.64
CA ARG A 468 -31.35 0.63 1.55
C ARG A 468 -32.39 0.23 2.59
N CYS A 469 -32.47 -1.05 2.95
CA CYS A 469 -33.37 -1.52 4.01
C CYS A 469 -32.97 -0.92 5.37
N GLY A 470 -31.69 -0.98 5.71
CA GLY A 470 -31.16 -0.48 6.97
C GLY A 470 -31.62 -1.28 8.20
N VAL A 471 -31.13 -0.85 9.36
CA VAL A 471 -31.35 -1.54 10.65
C VAL A 471 -32.04 -0.58 11.63
N LYS A 472 -33.10 -1.02 12.30
CA LYS A 472 -33.75 -0.23 13.34
C LYS A 472 -33.04 -0.42 14.68
N ILE A 473 -32.90 0.68 15.42
CA ILE A 473 -32.32 0.67 16.76
C ILE A 473 -33.23 1.33 17.80
N ASP A 474 -33.13 0.86 19.04
CA ASP A 474 -33.73 1.49 20.22
C ASP A 474 -32.85 2.64 20.71
N VAL A 475 -33.18 3.85 20.25
CA VAL A 475 -32.47 5.08 20.59
C VAL A 475 -32.58 5.42 22.08
N GLU A 476 -33.71 5.13 22.71
CA GLU A 476 -33.92 5.46 24.13
C GLU A 476 -33.12 4.52 25.04
N LEU A 477 -33.03 3.24 24.69
CA LEU A 477 -32.13 2.31 25.37
C LEU A 477 -30.67 2.78 25.29
N LEU A 478 -30.19 3.19 24.11
CA LEU A 478 -28.82 3.68 23.94
C LEU A 478 -28.55 4.97 24.73
N LYS A 479 -29.51 5.92 24.74
CA LYS A 479 -29.39 7.13 25.59
C LYS A 479 -29.30 6.77 27.07
N GLY A 480 -30.13 5.83 27.55
CA GLY A 480 -30.05 5.34 28.93
C GLY A 480 -28.70 4.69 29.26
N LEU A 481 -28.17 3.88 28.35
CA LEU A 481 -26.83 3.30 28.47
C LEU A 481 -25.72 4.35 28.47
N SER A 482 -25.85 5.42 27.67
CA SER A 482 -24.89 6.53 27.64
C SER A 482 -24.75 7.19 29.01
N ILE A 483 -25.87 7.53 29.64
CA ILE A 483 -25.91 8.13 30.99
C ILE A 483 -25.30 7.18 32.02
N SER A 484 -25.64 5.88 31.97
CA SER A 484 -25.06 4.90 32.88
C SER A 484 -23.54 4.74 32.68
N CYS A 485 -23.06 4.83 31.44
CA CYS A 485 -21.63 4.73 31.13
C CYS A 485 -20.88 5.97 31.61
N ASP A 486 -21.43 7.17 31.44
CA ASP A 486 -20.80 8.41 31.94
C ASP A 486 -20.59 8.34 33.46
N LYS A 487 -21.61 7.86 34.20
CA LYS A 487 -21.48 7.66 35.65
C LYS A 487 -20.37 6.66 35.99
N LYS A 488 -20.35 5.48 35.35
CA LYS A 488 -19.31 4.46 35.59
C LYS A 488 -17.91 4.95 35.24
N ILE A 489 -17.77 5.71 34.15
CA ILE A 489 -16.50 6.28 33.72
C ILE A 489 -16.02 7.30 34.76
N GLU A 490 -16.88 8.21 35.23
CA GLU A 490 -16.50 9.17 36.28
C GLU A 490 -16.16 8.51 37.61
N ASP A 491 -16.89 7.47 38.00
CA ASP A 491 -16.58 6.70 39.21
C ASP A 491 -15.21 6.00 39.09
N LEU A 492 -14.91 5.38 37.94
CA LEU A 492 -13.59 4.79 37.67
C LEU A 492 -12.48 5.84 37.65
N LYS A 493 -12.72 7.04 37.10
CA LYS A 493 -11.72 8.13 37.10
C LYS A 493 -11.37 8.53 38.53
N LYS A 494 -12.36 8.71 39.41
CA LYS A 494 -12.12 9.05 40.82
C LYS A 494 -11.25 7.99 41.51
N ILE A 495 -11.61 6.71 41.35
CA ILE A 495 -10.83 5.60 41.90
C ILE A 495 -9.39 5.61 41.35
N LEU A 496 -9.21 5.84 40.05
CA LEU A 496 -7.89 5.92 39.44
C LEU A 496 -7.08 7.11 39.97
N PHE A 497 -7.68 8.28 40.15
CA PHE A 497 -7.00 9.46 40.71
C PHE A 497 -6.62 9.25 42.18
N ASP A 498 -7.49 8.61 42.96
CA ASP A 498 -7.21 8.27 44.35
C ASP A 498 -6.03 7.30 44.47
N ILE A 499 -5.99 6.24 43.63
CA ILE A 499 -4.88 5.28 43.62
C ILE A 499 -3.59 5.93 43.09
N ALA A 500 -3.69 6.81 42.09
CA ALA A 500 -2.53 7.52 41.52
C ALA A 500 -2.02 8.64 42.44
N GLY A 501 -2.84 9.15 43.36
CA GLY A 501 -2.55 10.29 44.23
C GLY A 501 -2.43 11.63 43.50
N GLU A 502 -2.89 11.72 42.25
CA GLU A 502 -2.98 12.96 41.46
C GLU A 502 -3.95 12.79 40.30
N GLU A 503 -4.48 13.90 39.80
CA GLU A 503 -5.27 13.92 38.57
C GLU A 503 -4.36 13.91 37.35
N PHE A 504 -4.75 13.14 36.34
CA PHE A 504 -4.04 13.09 35.06
C PHE A 504 -4.99 12.71 33.92
N ASN A 505 -4.56 12.95 32.68
CA ASN A 505 -5.31 12.52 31.51
C ASN A 505 -5.09 11.02 31.24
N ILE A 506 -6.05 10.20 31.67
CA ILE A 506 -6.06 8.73 31.49
C ILE A 506 -5.98 8.32 30.00
N ASN A 507 -6.47 9.16 29.09
CA ASN A 507 -6.42 8.91 27.65
C ASN A 507 -5.05 9.26 27.04
N SER A 508 -4.17 9.96 27.77
CA SER A 508 -2.82 10.31 27.30
C SER A 508 -1.83 9.17 27.61
N PRO A 509 -1.33 8.44 26.59
CA PRO A 509 -0.39 7.34 26.83
C PRO A 509 0.89 7.77 27.54
N LYS A 510 1.32 9.02 27.32
CA LYS A 510 2.51 9.61 27.94
C LYS A 510 2.32 9.83 29.43
N GLN A 511 1.21 10.46 29.84
CA GLN A 511 0.94 10.70 31.26
C GLN A 511 0.70 9.37 31.99
N LEU A 512 -0.08 8.46 31.39
CA LEU A 512 -0.28 7.14 31.97
C LEU A 512 1.03 6.35 32.11
N SER A 513 1.96 6.46 31.15
CA SER A 513 3.29 5.84 31.25
C SER A 513 4.08 6.34 32.45
N VAL A 514 4.03 7.65 32.74
CA VAL A 514 4.70 8.23 33.92
C VAL A 514 4.10 7.66 35.21
N ILE A 515 2.77 7.62 35.32
CA ILE A 515 2.10 7.06 36.50
C ILE A 515 2.48 5.59 36.71
N LEU A 516 2.38 4.74 35.67
CA LEU A 516 2.63 3.30 35.79
C LEU A 516 4.11 2.98 36.10
N PHE A 517 5.06 3.57 35.38
CA PHE A 517 6.45 3.10 35.38
C PHE A 517 7.39 3.96 36.22
N GLU A 518 7.09 5.25 36.41
CA GLU A 518 7.94 6.15 37.21
C GLU A 518 7.40 6.29 38.64
N LYS A 519 6.09 6.55 38.80
CA LYS A 519 5.47 6.77 40.11
C LYS A 519 5.15 5.45 40.83
N MET A 520 4.39 4.57 40.18
CA MET A 520 4.02 3.26 40.74
C MET A 520 5.14 2.22 40.62
N LYS A 521 6.14 2.47 39.77
CA LYS A 521 7.32 1.61 39.54
C LYS A 521 6.96 0.18 39.13
N TYR A 522 5.89 0.01 38.36
CA TYR A 522 5.55 -1.27 37.76
C TYR A 522 6.61 -1.74 36.75
N PRO A 523 6.74 -3.05 36.51
CA PRO A 523 7.78 -3.57 35.62
C PRO A 523 7.57 -3.15 34.17
N ALA A 524 8.61 -2.62 33.54
CA ALA A 524 8.58 -2.24 32.13
C ALA A 524 8.48 -3.48 31.22
N VAL A 525 7.40 -3.57 30.43
CA VAL A 525 7.16 -4.72 29.54
C VAL A 525 7.68 -4.48 28.12
N LYS A 526 7.47 -3.28 27.57
CA LYS A 526 7.75 -2.96 26.16
C LYS A 526 8.09 -1.48 26.02
N LYS A 527 9.14 -1.16 25.26
CA LYS A 527 9.59 0.21 24.99
C LYS A 527 9.32 0.58 23.53
N THR A 528 8.84 1.80 23.31
CA THR A 528 8.65 2.42 21.99
C THR A 528 9.65 3.56 21.81
N LYS A 529 9.67 4.20 20.63
CA LYS A 529 10.49 5.39 20.36
C LYS A 529 10.17 6.56 21.30
N THR A 530 8.97 6.60 21.88
CA THR A 530 8.45 7.72 22.69
C THR A 530 8.36 7.45 24.19
N GLY A 531 8.71 6.23 24.66
CA GLY A 531 8.62 5.87 26.08
C GLY A 531 8.25 4.39 26.29
N TYR A 532 7.69 4.07 27.46
CA TYR A 532 7.12 2.74 27.70
C TYR A 532 5.71 2.64 27.10
N SER A 533 5.38 1.49 26.52
CA SER A 533 4.07 1.27 25.93
C SER A 533 3.01 1.13 27.01
N THR A 534 1.86 1.77 26.81
CA THR A 534 0.64 1.55 27.60
C THR A 534 -0.44 0.90 26.74
N ASP A 535 -0.05 0.12 25.72
CA ASP A 535 -0.98 -0.64 24.88
C ASP A 535 -1.73 -1.72 25.67
N GLU A 536 -2.82 -2.23 25.08
CA GLU A 536 -3.67 -3.25 25.70
C GLU A 536 -2.89 -4.50 26.12
N SER A 537 -1.89 -4.91 25.32
CA SER A 537 -1.07 -6.09 25.62
C SER A 537 -0.19 -5.89 26.85
N VAL A 538 0.38 -4.69 27.04
CA VAL A 538 1.16 -4.34 28.23
C VAL A 538 0.25 -4.25 29.45
N LEU A 539 -0.87 -3.54 29.35
CA LEU A 539 -1.80 -3.37 30.47
C LEU A 539 -2.40 -4.71 30.90
N THR A 540 -2.74 -5.60 29.97
CA THR A 540 -3.27 -6.94 30.27
C THR A 540 -2.27 -7.78 31.03
N LYS A 541 -0.97 -7.70 30.68
CA LYS A 541 0.08 -8.40 31.40
C LYS A 541 0.24 -7.85 32.83
N LEU A 542 0.24 -6.53 32.99
CA LEU A 542 0.35 -5.89 34.31
C LEU A 542 -0.90 -6.12 35.18
N ALA A 543 -2.08 -6.23 34.57
CA ALA A 543 -3.35 -6.46 35.25
C ALA A 543 -3.44 -7.83 35.95
N LYS A 544 -2.52 -8.76 35.68
CA LYS A 544 -2.42 -10.03 36.41
C LYS A 544 -2.00 -9.82 37.87
N ASP A 545 -1.12 -8.84 38.11
CA ASP A 545 -0.49 -8.62 39.42
C ASP A 545 -0.92 -7.29 40.06
N HIS A 546 -1.56 -6.39 39.30
CA HIS A 546 -1.86 -5.03 39.73
C HIS A 546 -3.31 -4.62 39.38
N GLU A 547 -3.99 -4.02 40.35
CA GLU A 547 -5.38 -3.56 40.20
C GLU A 547 -5.50 -2.31 39.30
N PHE A 548 -4.56 -1.37 39.39
CA PHE A 548 -4.62 -0.12 38.63
C PHE A 548 -4.66 -0.32 37.11
N PRO A 549 -3.81 -1.17 36.48
CA PRO A 549 -3.94 -1.50 35.06
C PRO A 549 -5.27 -2.17 34.67
N LYS A 550 -5.87 -2.97 35.57
CA LYS A 550 -7.18 -3.59 35.35
C LYS A 550 -8.28 -2.54 35.23
N LEU A 551 -8.29 -1.57 36.13
CA LEU A 551 -9.24 -0.44 36.11
C LEU A 551 -9.04 0.45 34.87
N ILE A 552 -7.80 0.66 34.43
CA ILE A 552 -7.51 1.39 33.18
C ILE A 552 -8.08 0.65 31.96
N LEU A 553 -7.90 -0.67 31.88
CA LEU A 553 -8.47 -1.49 30.81
C LEU A 553 -10.01 -1.38 30.77
N GLU A 554 -10.65 -1.47 31.94
CA GLU A 554 -12.10 -1.30 32.08
C GLU A 554 -12.56 0.09 31.64
N HIS A 555 -11.91 1.16 32.11
CA HIS A 555 -12.18 2.53 31.70
C HIS A 555 -12.05 2.71 30.18
N ARG A 556 -10.96 2.22 29.58
CA ARG A 556 -10.74 2.32 28.12
C ARG A 556 -11.77 1.54 27.33
N GLN A 557 -12.15 0.35 27.81
CA GLN A 557 -13.17 -0.46 27.17
C GLN A 557 -14.53 0.25 27.20
N LEU A 558 -14.96 0.75 28.35
CA LEU A 558 -16.21 1.50 28.50
C LEU A 558 -16.21 2.76 27.63
N ALA A 559 -15.15 3.56 27.70
CA ALA A 559 -15.03 4.79 26.91
C ALA A 559 -15.08 4.51 25.40
N LYS A 560 -14.42 3.44 24.93
CA LYS A 560 -14.45 3.03 23.52
C LYS A 560 -15.83 2.55 23.09
N LEU A 561 -16.50 1.71 23.88
CA LEU A 561 -17.85 1.22 23.57
C LEU A 561 -18.86 2.38 23.52
N LYS A 562 -18.73 3.32 24.47
CA LYS A 562 -19.55 4.52 24.51
C LYS A 562 -19.39 5.37 23.25
N SER A 563 -18.16 5.78 22.94
CA SER A 563 -17.90 6.66 21.80
C SER A 563 -18.15 6.01 20.44
N THR A 564 -17.84 4.71 20.30
CA THR A 564 -17.93 4.01 19.01
C THR A 564 -19.36 3.58 18.67
N TYR A 565 -20.17 3.22 19.68
CA TYR A 565 -21.48 2.62 19.47
C TYR A 565 -22.60 3.39 20.17
N ILE A 566 -22.51 3.57 21.48
CA ILE A 566 -23.65 4.06 22.28
C ILE A 566 -24.02 5.50 21.91
N ASP A 567 -23.02 6.38 21.77
CA ASP A 567 -23.24 7.78 21.41
C ASP A 567 -23.32 7.98 19.90
N ALA A 568 -22.60 7.16 19.12
CA ALA A 568 -22.50 7.32 17.67
C ALA A 568 -23.71 6.77 16.91
N LEU A 569 -24.22 5.58 17.26
CA LEU A 569 -25.31 4.95 16.51
C LEU A 569 -26.60 5.79 16.47
N PRO A 570 -27.06 6.42 17.58
CA PRO A 570 -28.24 7.29 17.54
C PRO A 570 -28.12 8.47 16.59
N VAL A 571 -26.91 9.02 16.40
CA VAL A 571 -26.64 10.16 15.52
C VAL A 571 -26.67 9.75 14.05
N LEU A 572 -26.43 8.48 13.75
CA LEU A 572 -26.42 7.92 12.39
C LEU A 572 -27.80 7.42 11.92
N VAL A 573 -28.84 7.59 12.73
CA VAL A 573 -30.22 7.23 12.34
C VAL A 573 -30.69 8.22 11.29
N ASP A 574 -31.06 7.73 10.11
CA ASP A 574 -31.65 8.55 9.06
C ASP A 574 -33.03 9.04 9.49
N SER A 575 -33.29 10.34 9.27
CA SER A 575 -34.52 11.00 9.72
C SER A 575 -35.76 10.60 8.92
N ASN A 576 -35.58 10.11 7.69
CA ASN A 576 -36.69 9.69 6.84
C ASN A 576 -37.09 8.24 7.11
N SER A 577 -36.12 7.35 7.25
CA SER A 577 -36.36 5.91 7.46
C SER A 577 -36.47 5.50 8.92
N GLY A 578 -35.91 6.28 9.85
CA GLY A 578 -35.77 5.90 11.26
C GLY A 578 -34.82 4.72 11.48
N ARG A 579 -33.95 4.42 10.50
CA ARG A 579 -33.03 3.28 10.49
C ARG A 579 -31.59 3.75 10.22
N ILE A 580 -30.63 2.90 10.57
CA ILE A 580 -29.21 3.10 10.25
C ILE A 580 -28.88 2.35 8.96
N HIS A 581 -28.19 3.02 8.05
CA HIS A 581 -27.81 2.49 6.74
C HIS A 581 -26.30 2.28 6.65
N ALA A 582 -25.81 1.18 7.22
CA ALA A 582 -24.40 0.81 7.13
C ALA A 582 -23.99 0.51 5.69
N SER A 583 -22.74 0.80 5.31
CA SER A 583 -22.18 0.43 4.01
C SER A 583 -21.36 -0.86 4.10
N PHE A 584 -21.71 -1.89 3.32
CA PHE A 584 -21.00 -3.17 3.23
C PHE A 584 -19.99 -3.17 2.08
N VAL A 585 -18.70 -3.31 2.37
CA VAL A 585 -17.61 -3.14 1.41
C VAL A 585 -17.11 -4.52 0.93
N GLN A 586 -17.22 -4.79 -0.38
CA GLN A 586 -16.74 -6.03 -1.01
C GLN A 586 -15.23 -6.04 -1.27
N ASN A 587 -14.65 -4.89 -1.65
CA ASN A 587 -13.24 -4.74 -2.00
C ASN A 587 -12.34 -4.36 -0.80
N GLY A 588 -12.78 -4.66 0.43
CA GLY A 588 -12.11 -4.19 1.65
C GLY A 588 -11.09 -5.17 2.24
N THR A 589 -11.20 -6.46 1.97
CA THR A 589 -10.29 -7.48 2.52
C THR A 589 -9.69 -8.35 1.41
N GLU A 590 -8.44 -8.77 1.53
CA GLU A 590 -7.82 -9.66 0.53
C GLU A 590 -8.42 -11.07 0.52
N THR A 591 -9.02 -11.48 1.64
CA THR A 591 -9.65 -12.80 1.80
C THR A 591 -11.01 -12.90 1.12
N GLY A 592 -11.59 -11.80 0.62
CA GLY A 592 -12.94 -11.79 0.06
C GLY A 592 -14.06 -11.56 1.08
N ARG A 593 -13.75 -11.48 2.37
CA ARG A 593 -14.72 -11.12 3.42
C ARG A 593 -15.27 -9.72 3.20
N LEU A 594 -16.56 -9.56 3.44
CA LEU A 594 -17.19 -8.26 3.54
C LEU A 594 -16.63 -7.51 4.76
N SER A 595 -16.55 -6.19 4.68
CA SER A 595 -16.42 -5.31 5.85
C SER A 595 -17.59 -4.34 5.92
N SER A 596 -17.75 -3.62 7.03
CA SER A 596 -18.80 -2.60 7.17
C SER A 596 -18.26 -1.28 7.70
N ARG A 597 -18.81 -0.16 7.20
CA ARG A 597 -18.47 1.20 7.64
C ARG A 597 -19.71 2.09 7.69
N ASN A 598 -19.62 3.17 8.46
CA ASN A 598 -20.66 4.19 8.63
C ASN A 598 -22.04 3.63 9.02
N PRO A 599 -22.19 2.85 10.10
CA PRO A 599 -21.18 2.42 11.08
C PRO A 599 -20.62 1.00 10.79
N ASN A 600 -19.60 0.59 11.55
CA ASN A 600 -19.06 -0.77 11.46
C ASN A 600 -19.88 -1.75 12.33
N LEU A 601 -20.92 -2.33 11.73
CA LEU A 601 -21.81 -3.31 12.36
C LEU A 601 -21.15 -4.68 12.58
N GLN A 602 -20.11 -5.03 11.81
CA GLN A 602 -19.41 -6.32 11.96
C GLN A 602 -18.65 -6.46 13.28
N ASN A 603 -18.22 -5.34 13.88
CA ASN A 603 -17.41 -5.37 15.08
C ASN A 603 -18.21 -5.17 16.38
N ILE A 604 -19.54 -5.27 16.34
CA ILE A 604 -20.38 -5.08 17.55
C ILE A 604 -20.09 -6.22 18.55
N PRO A 605 -19.50 -5.90 19.72
CA PRO A 605 -19.03 -6.90 20.67
C PRO A 605 -20.19 -7.58 21.38
N ILE A 606 -20.05 -8.88 21.67
CA ILE A 606 -21.04 -9.67 22.43
C ILE A 606 -20.51 -10.18 23.78
N ARG A 607 -19.19 -10.31 23.93
CA ARG A 607 -18.59 -11.01 25.07
C ARG A 607 -18.66 -10.25 26.39
N THR A 608 -18.87 -8.93 26.34
CA THR A 608 -19.03 -8.10 27.54
C THR A 608 -20.49 -7.78 27.77
N GLU A 609 -20.84 -7.54 29.04
CA GLU A 609 -22.19 -7.14 29.42
C GLU A 609 -22.65 -5.90 28.65
N LEU A 610 -21.80 -4.86 28.55
CA LEU A 610 -22.13 -3.67 27.78
C LEU A 610 -22.24 -3.93 26.28
N GLY A 611 -21.40 -4.81 25.72
CA GLY A 611 -21.50 -5.23 24.32
C GLY A 611 -22.83 -5.94 24.03
N ALA A 612 -23.24 -6.84 24.91
CA ALA A 612 -24.53 -7.50 24.85
C ALA A 612 -25.69 -6.48 24.87
N GLN A 613 -25.62 -5.45 25.72
CA GLN A 613 -26.63 -4.38 25.75
C GLN A 613 -26.68 -3.56 24.44
N ILE A 614 -25.55 -3.34 23.76
CA ILE A 614 -25.54 -2.71 22.42
C ILE A 614 -26.27 -3.58 21.40
N ARG A 615 -26.08 -4.92 21.42
CA ARG A 615 -26.86 -5.83 20.56
C ARG A 615 -28.35 -5.83 20.89
N LYS A 616 -28.72 -5.68 22.17
CA LYS A 616 -30.12 -5.56 22.60
C LYS A 616 -30.81 -4.34 21.99
N ALA A 617 -30.07 -3.27 21.69
CA ALA A 617 -30.62 -2.10 21.02
C ALA A 617 -30.96 -2.32 19.54
N ILE A 618 -30.53 -3.42 18.91
CA ILE A 618 -30.91 -3.74 17.52
C ILE A 618 -32.22 -4.51 17.54
N ILE A 619 -33.26 -3.93 16.94
CA ILE A 619 -34.67 -4.36 17.04
C ILE A 619 -35.32 -4.51 15.65
N PRO A 620 -36.43 -5.27 15.51
CA PRO A 620 -37.21 -5.35 14.27
C PRO A 620 -37.73 -3.97 13.82
N SER A 621 -38.02 -3.78 12.54
CA SER A 621 -38.51 -2.47 12.05
C SER A 621 -39.87 -2.05 12.60
N SER A 622 -40.70 -3.02 12.96
CA SER A 622 -42.08 -2.81 13.38
C SER A 622 -42.56 -3.96 14.27
N ASP A 623 -43.68 -3.73 14.96
CA ASP A 623 -44.23 -4.69 15.94
C ASP A 623 -44.78 -5.98 15.31
N ASP A 624 -45.06 -5.98 14.01
CA ASP A 624 -45.47 -7.15 13.22
C ASP A 624 -44.29 -7.96 12.66
N ARG A 625 -43.05 -7.53 12.96
CA ARG A 625 -41.82 -8.21 12.55
C ARG A 625 -41.04 -8.78 13.75
N ILE A 626 -40.11 -9.68 13.44
CA ILE A 626 -39.21 -10.33 14.38
C ILE A 626 -37.82 -10.42 13.74
N LEU A 627 -36.76 -10.41 14.54
CA LEU A 627 -35.43 -10.66 14.00
C LEU A 627 -35.19 -12.17 13.91
N LEU A 628 -34.57 -12.58 12.80
CA LEU A 628 -34.06 -13.93 12.59
C LEU A 628 -32.56 -13.87 12.36
N ALA A 629 -31.78 -14.68 13.07
CA ALA A 629 -30.34 -14.80 12.90
C ALA A 629 -29.98 -16.24 12.52
N ALA A 630 -29.09 -16.40 11.54
CA ALA A 630 -28.60 -17.69 11.07
C ALA A 630 -27.08 -17.68 11.03
N ASP A 631 -26.43 -18.56 11.78
CA ASP A 631 -24.98 -18.63 11.95
C ASP A 631 -24.42 -19.98 11.49
N TYR A 632 -23.34 -19.97 10.74
CA TYR A 632 -22.66 -21.21 10.38
C TYR A 632 -21.96 -21.85 11.57
N SER A 633 -22.25 -23.13 11.79
CA SER A 633 -21.54 -23.91 12.80
C SER A 633 -20.18 -24.40 12.28
N GLN A 634 -19.11 -23.72 12.72
CA GLN A 634 -17.71 -24.12 12.52
C GLN A 634 -17.31 -24.28 11.04
N ILE A 635 -17.78 -23.37 10.16
CA ILE A 635 -17.59 -23.46 8.71
C ILE A 635 -16.12 -23.57 8.29
N GLU A 636 -15.22 -22.82 8.94
CA GLU A 636 -13.79 -22.85 8.64
C GLU A 636 -13.19 -24.27 8.82
N LEU A 637 -13.57 -24.99 9.88
CA LEU A 637 -13.09 -26.36 10.11
C LEU A 637 -13.72 -27.37 9.13
N ARG A 638 -14.98 -27.15 8.73
CA ARG A 638 -15.65 -27.98 7.71
C ARG A 638 -14.99 -27.81 6.34
N ILE A 639 -14.61 -26.59 5.99
CA ILE A 639 -13.84 -26.28 4.78
C ILE A 639 -12.45 -26.90 4.86
N LEU A 640 -11.78 -26.83 6.00
CA LEU A 640 -10.50 -27.51 6.19
C LEU A 640 -10.61 -29.02 5.98
N ALA A 641 -11.66 -29.66 6.53
CA ALA A 641 -11.93 -31.08 6.33
C ALA A 641 -12.14 -31.41 4.85
N HIS A 642 -12.84 -30.53 4.13
CA HIS A 642 -13.06 -30.68 2.70
C HIS A 642 -11.77 -30.53 1.89
N LEU A 643 -10.99 -29.47 2.11
CA LEU A 643 -9.74 -29.16 1.40
C LEU A 643 -8.64 -30.19 1.67
N SER A 644 -8.48 -30.61 2.94
CA SER A 644 -7.47 -31.61 3.32
C SER A 644 -7.85 -33.04 2.94
N GLY A 645 -9.15 -33.32 2.78
CA GLY A 645 -9.66 -34.67 2.55
C GLY A 645 -9.34 -35.65 3.69
N ASP A 646 -9.10 -35.14 4.91
CA ASP A 646 -8.77 -35.97 6.08
C ASP A 646 -9.99 -36.79 6.52
N GLU A 647 -9.90 -38.12 6.40
CA GLU A 647 -11.05 -39.00 6.66
C GLU A 647 -11.48 -39.00 8.13
N THR A 648 -10.54 -38.82 9.05
CA THR A 648 -10.84 -38.75 10.48
C THR A 648 -11.63 -37.48 10.80
N LEU A 649 -11.19 -36.34 10.27
CA LEU A 649 -11.87 -35.06 10.47
C LEU A 649 -13.24 -35.03 9.77
N LYS A 650 -13.35 -35.59 8.56
CA LYS A 650 -14.62 -35.71 7.83
C LYS A 650 -15.62 -36.55 8.62
N LYS A 651 -15.20 -37.74 9.07
CA LYS A 651 -16.04 -38.63 9.88
C LYS A 651 -16.51 -37.97 11.18
N ALA A 652 -15.67 -37.18 11.83
CA ALA A 652 -16.07 -36.45 13.04
C ALA A 652 -17.26 -35.51 12.76
N PHE A 653 -17.30 -34.84 11.60
CA PHE A 653 -18.43 -34.01 11.21
C PHE A 653 -19.66 -34.82 10.78
N ASP A 654 -19.48 -35.95 10.09
CA ASP A 654 -20.58 -36.86 9.70
C ASP A 654 -21.28 -37.46 10.93
N ASP A 655 -20.49 -37.82 11.96
CA ASP A 655 -20.97 -38.40 13.22
C ASP A 655 -21.49 -37.32 14.21
N GLY A 656 -21.46 -36.03 13.84
CA GLY A 656 -21.90 -34.93 14.71
C GLY A 656 -21.02 -34.68 15.94
N GLN A 657 -19.74 -35.10 15.89
CA GLN A 657 -18.79 -34.95 16.98
C GLN A 657 -18.27 -33.52 17.10
N ASP A 658 -17.96 -33.12 18.34
CA ASP A 658 -17.37 -31.81 18.62
C ASP A 658 -15.84 -31.85 18.55
N VAL A 659 -15.29 -31.39 17.42
CA VAL A 659 -13.84 -31.35 17.18
C VAL A 659 -13.09 -30.55 18.25
N HIS A 660 -13.71 -29.53 18.86
CA HIS A 660 -13.09 -28.75 19.93
C HIS A 660 -13.05 -29.51 21.25
N GLN A 661 -14.06 -30.34 21.53
CA GLN A 661 -14.09 -31.20 22.71
C GLN A 661 -12.97 -32.23 22.67
N TYR A 662 -12.78 -32.90 21.53
CA TYR A 662 -11.63 -33.80 21.35
C TYR A 662 -10.30 -33.06 21.51
N THR A 663 -10.15 -31.87 20.90
CA THR A 663 -8.92 -31.08 21.05
C THR A 663 -8.66 -30.72 22.52
N ALA A 664 -9.70 -30.42 23.28
CA ALA A 664 -9.59 -30.19 24.72
C ALA A 664 -9.13 -31.44 25.48
N SER A 665 -9.67 -32.61 25.14
CA SER A 665 -9.27 -33.89 25.75
C SER A 665 -7.76 -34.13 25.63
N LEU A 666 -7.16 -33.77 24.48
CA LEU A 666 -5.72 -33.90 24.23
C LEU A 666 -4.86 -32.89 25.00
N ILE A 667 -5.32 -31.63 25.10
CA ILE A 667 -4.57 -30.54 25.76
C ILE A 667 -4.57 -30.73 27.27
N PHE A 668 -5.73 -31.09 27.83
CA PHE A 668 -5.92 -31.20 29.28
C PHE A 668 -5.71 -32.62 29.81
N ASP A 669 -5.43 -33.58 28.93
CA ASP A 669 -5.23 -35.01 29.25
C ASP A 669 -6.41 -35.60 30.07
N VAL A 670 -7.62 -35.35 29.59
CA VAL A 670 -8.89 -35.82 30.20
C VAL A 670 -9.72 -36.58 29.17
N GLU A 671 -10.61 -37.46 29.62
CA GLU A 671 -11.61 -38.08 28.74
C GLU A 671 -12.56 -37.02 28.16
N GLU A 672 -13.03 -37.20 26.91
CA GLU A 672 -13.94 -36.25 26.24
C GLU A 672 -15.19 -35.95 27.06
N SER A 673 -15.75 -36.95 27.75
CA SER A 673 -16.93 -36.81 28.62
C SER A 673 -16.69 -35.91 29.85
N LYS A 674 -15.42 -35.69 30.22
CA LYS A 674 -14.99 -34.86 31.36
C LYS A 674 -14.55 -33.45 30.94
N VAL A 675 -14.56 -33.15 29.63
CA VAL A 675 -14.21 -31.83 29.11
C VAL A 675 -15.25 -30.81 29.58
N THR A 676 -14.80 -29.81 30.34
CA THR A 676 -15.67 -28.70 30.77
C THR A 676 -15.87 -27.69 29.65
N LYS A 677 -16.89 -26.82 29.77
CA LYS A 677 -17.15 -25.74 28.82
C LYS A 677 -15.95 -24.79 28.67
N ASP A 678 -15.23 -24.53 29.76
CA ASP A 678 -14.05 -23.66 29.75
C ASP A 678 -12.86 -24.33 29.06
N MET A 679 -12.63 -25.62 29.33
CA MET A 679 -11.61 -26.41 28.61
C MET A 679 -11.88 -26.40 27.10
N ARG A 680 -13.13 -26.67 26.70
CA ARG A 680 -13.56 -26.61 25.29
C ARG A 680 -13.33 -25.24 24.67
N ASN A 681 -13.67 -24.16 25.37
CA ASN A 681 -13.48 -22.79 24.87
C ASN A 681 -11.99 -22.43 24.71
N SER A 682 -11.13 -22.89 25.63
CA SER A 682 -9.68 -22.72 25.51
C SER A 682 -9.14 -23.50 24.31
N ALA A 683 -9.53 -24.77 24.19
CA ALA A 683 -9.14 -25.63 23.08
C ALA A 683 -9.64 -25.14 21.73
N LYS A 684 -10.80 -24.45 21.67
CA LYS A 684 -11.27 -23.78 20.44
C LYS A 684 -10.23 -22.79 19.92
N ARG A 685 -9.71 -21.92 20.78
CA ARG A 685 -8.66 -20.94 20.39
C ARG A 685 -7.39 -21.64 19.91
N VAL A 686 -6.98 -22.69 20.61
CA VAL A 686 -5.79 -23.48 20.26
C VAL A 686 -5.97 -24.22 18.94
N ASN A 687 -7.11 -24.86 18.72
CA ASN A 687 -7.42 -25.58 17.49
C ASN A 687 -7.31 -24.65 16.28
N PHE A 688 -7.91 -23.46 16.36
CA PHE A 688 -7.74 -22.44 15.33
C PHE A 688 -6.28 -21.98 15.20
N GLY A 689 -5.56 -21.80 16.30
CA GLY A 689 -4.13 -21.50 16.27
C GLY A 689 -3.32 -22.53 15.48
N ILE A 690 -3.50 -23.82 15.77
CA ILE A 690 -2.79 -24.93 15.11
C ILE A 690 -3.15 -24.99 13.62
N VAL A 691 -4.44 -24.95 13.29
CA VAL A 691 -4.94 -24.94 11.90
C VAL A 691 -4.38 -23.76 11.10
N TYR A 692 -4.11 -22.64 11.76
CA TYR A 692 -3.58 -21.41 11.16
C TYR A 692 -2.06 -21.27 11.25
N GLY A 693 -1.35 -22.39 11.44
CA GLY A 693 0.11 -22.42 11.39
C GLY A 693 0.79 -21.70 12.56
N MET A 694 0.15 -21.65 13.73
CA MET A 694 0.80 -21.16 14.95
C MET A 694 1.99 -22.06 15.31
N SER A 695 3.14 -21.44 15.58
CA SER A 695 4.33 -22.17 16.02
C SER A 695 4.20 -22.63 17.47
N SER A 696 5.01 -23.61 17.88
CA SER A 696 5.12 -24.05 19.27
C SER A 696 5.43 -22.91 20.24
N PHE A 697 6.21 -21.91 19.81
CA PHE A 697 6.45 -20.69 20.59
C PHE A 697 5.19 -19.82 20.77
N GLY A 698 4.36 -19.70 19.72
CA GLY A 698 3.08 -18.99 19.82
C GLY A 698 2.13 -19.73 20.76
N LEU A 699 2.00 -21.04 20.55
CA LEU A 699 1.10 -21.88 21.32
C LEU A 699 1.51 -21.97 22.80
N SER A 700 2.80 -22.01 23.11
CA SER A 700 3.29 -22.04 24.49
C SER A 700 2.90 -20.79 25.28
N LYS A 701 2.81 -19.63 24.61
CA LYS A 701 2.36 -18.39 25.26
C LYS A 701 0.87 -18.39 25.53
N ASP A 702 0.07 -18.91 24.59
CA ASP A 702 -1.38 -18.95 24.72
C ASP A 702 -1.85 -19.95 25.76
N LEU A 703 -1.15 -21.09 25.89
CA LEU A 703 -1.44 -22.15 26.85
C LEU A 703 -0.69 -22.00 28.19
N GLU A 704 0.26 -21.06 28.29
CA GLU A 704 1.14 -20.90 29.47
C GLU A 704 1.91 -22.19 29.84
N VAL A 705 2.33 -22.96 28.83
CA VAL A 705 3.11 -24.22 28.96
C VAL A 705 4.52 -24.08 28.38
N SER A 706 5.38 -25.09 28.54
CA SER A 706 6.69 -25.10 27.89
C SER A 706 6.57 -25.27 26.36
N GLN A 707 7.55 -24.77 25.60
CA GLN A 707 7.58 -24.96 24.13
C GLN A 707 7.59 -26.44 23.74
N LYS A 708 8.19 -27.30 24.56
CA LYS A 708 8.24 -28.75 24.34
C LYS A 708 6.85 -29.37 24.46
N GLU A 709 6.09 -29.02 25.50
CA GLU A 709 4.70 -29.47 25.66
C GLU A 709 3.80 -28.95 24.54
N ALA A 710 3.95 -27.67 24.16
CA ALA A 710 3.22 -27.09 23.03
C ALA A 710 3.51 -27.85 21.72
N GLN A 711 4.77 -28.20 21.46
CA GLN A 711 5.13 -29.02 20.30
C GLN A 711 4.49 -30.41 20.35
N MET A 712 4.49 -31.06 21.52
CA MET A 712 3.84 -32.36 21.70
C MET A 712 2.32 -32.29 21.40
N PHE A 713 1.65 -31.20 21.75
CA PHE A 713 0.24 -31.01 21.39
C PHE A 713 0.03 -30.86 19.89
N ILE A 714 0.87 -30.09 19.21
CA ILE A 714 0.86 -29.95 17.75
C ILE A 714 1.09 -31.31 17.08
N ASP A 715 2.07 -32.08 17.55
CA ASP A 715 2.40 -33.39 17.00
C ASP A 715 1.25 -34.40 17.18
N LYS A 716 0.63 -34.45 18.37
CA LYS A 716 -0.55 -35.29 18.63
C LYS A 716 -1.74 -34.91 17.75
N TYR A 717 -1.94 -33.60 17.51
CA TYR A 717 -3.00 -33.11 16.63
C TYR A 717 -2.80 -33.61 15.19
N PHE A 718 -1.60 -33.43 14.63
CA PHE A 718 -1.31 -33.89 13.27
C PHE A 718 -1.19 -35.42 13.16
N ALA A 719 -0.88 -36.14 14.24
CA ALA A 719 -0.97 -37.60 14.25
C ALA A 719 -2.42 -38.10 14.10
N ARG A 720 -3.40 -37.35 14.62
CA ARG A 720 -4.84 -37.64 14.46
C ARG A 720 -5.36 -37.23 13.08
N TYR A 721 -4.92 -36.07 12.59
CA TYR A 721 -5.36 -35.47 11.32
C TYR A 721 -4.17 -35.32 10.35
N PRO A 722 -3.58 -36.43 9.87
CA PRO A 722 -2.34 -36.40 9.09
C PRO A 722 -2.48 -35.66 7.76
N LYS A 723 -3.65 -35.72 7.09
CA LYS A 723 -3.82 -35.04 5.80
C LYS A 723 -3.98 -33.53 5.95
N VAL A 724 -4.36 -33.04 7.13
CA VAL A 724 -4.37 -31.60 7.42
C VAL A 724 -2.96 -31.02 7.33
N LYS A 725 -1.97 -31.73 7.89
CA LYS A 725 -0.56 -31.32 7.80
C LYS A 725 -0.08 -31.31 6.34
N VAL A 726 -0.38 -32.36 5.59
CA VAL A 726 -0.02 -32.47 4.16
C VAL A 726 -0.60 -31.29 3.38
N PHE A 727 -1.89 -30.98 3.58
CA PHE A 727 -2.53 -29.82 2.96
C PHE A 727 -1.82 -28.50 3.29
N MET A 728 -1.42 -28.28 4.54
CA MET A 728 -0.71 -27.05 4.95
C MET A 728 0.65 -26.93 4.27
N ASP A 729 1.43 -28.02 4.28
CA ASP A 729 2.77 -28.07 3.67
C ASP A 729 2.69 -27.87 2.15
N ASP A 730 1.74 -28.53 1.48
CA ASP A 730 1.51 -28.41 0.04
C ASP A 730 1.03 -27.01 -0.36
N THR A 731 0.14 -26.39 0.44
CA THR A 731 -0.35 -25.02 0.20
C THR A 731 0.79 -24.00 0.30
N ILE A 732 1.70 -24.16 1.27
CA ILE A 732 2.88 -23.30 1.38
C ILE A 732 3.76 -23.45 0.15
N LYS A 733 4.04 -24.70 -0.25
CA LYS A 733 4.88 -24.99 -1.42
C LYS A 733 4.29 -24.41 -2.71
N GLU A 734 2.99 -24.59 -2.94
CA GLU A 734 2.29 -24.00 -4.09
C GLU A 734 2.40 -22.46 -4.08
N CYS A 735 2.24 -21.84 -2.91
CA CYS A 735 2.38 -20.40 -2.76
C CYS A 735 3.82 -19.91 -3.04
N GLU A 736 4.83 -20.66 -2.61
CA GLU A 736 6.24 -20.36 -2.90
C GLU A 736 6.55 -20.43 -4.41
N GLU A 737 5.95 -21.40 -5.11
CA GLU A 737 6.11 -21.61 -6.56
C GLU A 737 5.35 -20.57 -7.40
N GLN A 738 4.08 -20.29 -7.08
CA GLN A 738 3.20 -19.46 -7.90
C GLN A 738 3.10 -18.00 -7.42
N GLY A 739 3.39 -17.72 -6.14
CA GLY A 739 3.27 -16.41 -5.52
C GLY A 739 1.85 -16.04 -5.06
N PHE A 740 0.88 -16.96 -5.12
CA PHE A 740 -0.49 -16.76 -4.63
C PHE A 740 -1.11 -18.08 -4.17
N VAL A 741 -2.24 -18.00 -3.47
CA VAL A 741 -3.12 -19.15 -3.12
C VAL A 741 -4.55 -18.92 -3.61
N ARG A 742 -5.37 -19.98 -3.67
CA ARG A 742 -6.76 -19.93 -4.16
C ARG A 742 -7.79 -20.47 -3.17
N THR A 743 -9.00 -19.94 -3.25
CA THR A 743 -10.20 -20.53 -2.59
C THR A 743 -10.83 -21.62 -3.46
N LEU A 744 -11.85 -22.32 -2.92
CA LEU A 744 -12.66 -23.30 -3.66
C LEU A 744 -13.28 -22.74 -4.94
N LEU A 745 -13.58 -21.44 -4.97
CA LEU A 745 -14.17 -20.76 -6.12
C LEU A 745 -13.15 -19.90 -6.88
N ASN A 746 -11.87 -20.32 -6.84
CA ASN A 746 -10.75 -19.73 -7.57
C ASN A 746 -10.37 -18.29 -7.22
N ARG A 747 -10.91 -17.70 -6.13
CA ARG A 747 -10.45 -16.37 -5.66
C ARG A 747 -8.97 -16.43 -5.35
N ARG A 748 -8.18 -15.53 -5.94
CA ARG A 748 -6.73 -15.48 -5.75
C ARG A 748 -6.35 -14.48 -4.67
N ARG A 749 -5.34 -14.82 -3.87
CA ARG A 749 -4.63 -13.88 -3.01
C ARG A 749 -3.14 -13.97 -3.26
N TYR A 750 -2.54 -12.88 -3.72
CA TYR A 750 -1.10 -12.79 -3.94
C TYR A 750 -0.37 -12.56 -2.62
N ILE A 751 0.71 -13.29 -2.41
CA ILE A 751 1.52 -13.24 -1.18
C ILE A 751 3.01 -13.19 -1.59
N PRO A 752 3.48 -12.08 -2.20
CA PRO A 752 4.88 -11.98 -2.64
C PRO A 752 5.89 -12.11 -1.48
N GLU A 753 5.48 -11.78 -0.25
CA GLU A 753 6.28 -11.89 0.97
C GLU A 753 6.70 -13.32 1.30
N ILE A 754 6.06 -14.33 0.69
CA ILE A 754 6.41 -15.75 0.85
C ILE A 754 7.87 -16.03 0.44
N ARG A 755 8.44 -15.21 -0.46
CA ARG A 755 9.83 -15.31 -0.94
C ARG A 755 10.81 -14.42 -0.16
N SER A 756 10.36 -13.78 0.92
CA SER A 756 11.21 -12.86 1.68
C SER A 756 12.41 -13.58 2.33
N LYS A 757 13.58 -12.93 2.27
CA LYS A 757 14.79 -13.35 3.02
C LYS A 757 14.61 -13.16 4.53
N ASN A 758 13.70 -12.28 4.96
CA ASN A 758 13.42 -12.07 6.37
C ASN A 758 12.50 -13.19 6.90
N MET A 759 13.03 -13.98 7.85
CA MET A 759 12.34 -15.13 8.43
C MET A 759 10.98 -14.77 9.04
N SER A 760 10.87 -13.66 9.76
CA SER A 760 9.62 -13.26 10.42
C SER A 760 8.54 -12.88 9.41
N VAL A 761 8.94 -12.19 8.34
CA VAL A 761 8.04 -11.82 7.23
C VAL A 761 7.57 -13.07 6.50
N ARG A 762 8.49 -13.99 6.19
CA ARG A 762 8.16 -15.25 5.52
C ARG A 762 7.24 -16.15 6.36
N GLN A 763 7.49 -16.30 7.66
CA GLN A 763 6.60 -17.06 8.55
C GLN A 763 5.20 -16.45 8.66
N PHE A 764 5.10 -15.12 8.62
CA PHE A 764 3.79 -14.47 8.54
C PHE A 764 3.10 -14.77 7.21
N ALA A 765 3.81 -14.68 6.08
CA ALA A 765 3.31 -15.04 4.76
C ALA A 765 2.82 -16.51 4.68
N GLN A 766 3.56 -17.47 5.25
CA GLN A 766 3.17 -18.89 5.30
C GLN A 766 1.84 -19.09 6.04
N ARG A 767 1.63 -18.40 7.17
CA ARG A 767 0.34 -18.43 7.87
C ARG A 767 -0.78 -17.84 7.03
N GLN A 768 -0.52 -16.74 6.32
CA GLN A 768 -1.51 -16.17 5.40
C GLN A 768 -1.86 -17.13 4.25
N ALA A 769 -0.87 -17.85 3.72
CA ALA A 769 -1.08 -18.84 2.66
C ALA A 769 -2.00 -19.98 3.12
N ILE A 770 -1.82 -20.50 4.33
CA ILE A 770 -2.69 -21.55 4.90
C ILE A 770 -4.10 -21.03 5.21
N ASN A 771 -4.21 -19.84 5.79
CA ASN A 771 -5.49 -19.32 6.25
C ASN A 771 -6.42 -18.93 5.10
N THR A 772 -5.85 -18.47 3.99
CA THR A 772 -6.64 -17.86 2.90
C THR A 772 -7.58 -18.85 2.20
N PRO A 773 -7.14 -20.06 1.77
CA PRO A 773 -8.06 -21.03 1.18
C PRO A 773 -9.24 -21.36 2.09
N VAL A 774 -9.02 -21.43 3.41
CA VAL A 774 -10.06 -21.75 4.38
C VAL A 774 -11.02 -20.56 4.58
N GLN A 775 -10.49 -19.41 4.99
CA GLN A 775 -11.29 -18.23 5.33
C GLN A 775 -11.95 -17.59 4.12
N GLY A 776 -11.26 -17.58 2.98
CA GLY A 776 -11.79 -17.04 1.74
C GLY A 776 -12.89 -17.92 1.16
N SER A 777 -12.75 -19.25 1.25
CA SER A 777 -13.84 -20.15 0.85
C SER A 777 -15.07 -19.99 1.76
N ALA A 778 -14.88 -19.76 3.08
CA ALA A 778 -15.99 -19.49 3.98
C ALA A 778 -16.74 -18.20 3.59
N ALA A 779 -15.97 -17.15 3.23
CA ALA A 779 -16.55 -15.91 2.72
C ALA A 779 -17.30 -16.15 1.39
N ASP A 780 -16.73 -16.90 0.45
CA ASP A 780 -17.36 -17.22 -0.82
C ASP A 780 -18.67 -18.01 -0.63
N LEU A 781 -18.71 -18.98 0.30
CA LEU A 781 -19.93 -19.71 0.66
C LEU A 781 -21.00 -18.80 1.28
N MET A 782 -20.61 -17.87 2.15
CA MET A 782 -21.52 -16.89 2.71
C MET A 782 -22.13 -16.01 1.61
N LYS A 783 -21.30 -15.52 0.68
CA LYS A 783 -21.76 -14.71 -0.47
C LYS A 783 -22.77 -15.46 -1.33
N LEU A 784 -22.49 -16.73 -1.66
CA LEU A 784 -23.42 -17.58 -2.40
C LEU A 784 -24.74 -17.77 -1.66
N ALA A 785 -24.69 -18.04 -0.35
CA ALA A 785 -25.90 -18.17 0.46
C ALA A 785 -26.72 -16.87 0.44
N MET A 786 -26.09 -15.71 0.57
CA MET A 786 -26.76 -14.41 0.51
C MET A 786 -27.50 -14.22 -0.83
N ILE A 787 -26.83 -14.51 -1.95
CA ILE A 787 -27.40 -14.42 -3.30
C ILE A 787 -28.59 -15.37 -3.45
N ASN A 788 -28.42 -16.64 -3.07
CA ASN A 788 -29.46 -17.65 -3.19
C ASN A 788 -30.70 -17.30 -2.34
N ILE A 789 -30.49 -16.84 -1.10
CA ILE A 789 -31.58 -16.41 -0.21
C ILE A 789 -32.29 -15.20 -0.80
N GLN A 790 -31.56 -14.19 -1.27
CA GLN A 790 -32.19 -12.99 -1.82
C GLN A 790 -33.03 -13.30 -3.06
N ASN A 791 -32.52 -14.16 -3.95
CA ASN A 791 -33.24 -14.61 -5.13
C ASN A 791 -34.53 -15.36 -4.77
N ASP A 792 -34.50 -16.25 -3.77
CA ASP A 792 -35.68 -17.04 -3.39
C ASP A 792 -36.72 -16.20 -2.62
N LEU A 793 -36.28 -15.23 -1.80
CA LEU A 793 -37.16 -14.22 -1.18
C LEU A 793 -37.95 -13.45 -2.26
N GLU A 794 -37.28 -12.99 -3.32
CA GLU A 794 -37.91 -12.26 -4.43
C GLU A 794 -38.82 -13.15 -5.27
N LYS A 795 -38.38 -14.36 -5.59
CA LYS A 795 -39.16 -15.34 -6.36
C LYS A 795 -40.46 -15.70 -5.65
N ARG A 796 -40.43 -15.84 -4.33
CA ARG A 796 -41.61 -16.12 -3.49
C ARG A 796 -42.42 -14.89 -3.15
N LYS A 797 -41.91 -13.69 -3.47
CA LYS A 797 -42.50 -12.38 -3.11
C LYS A 797 -42.70 -12.23 -1.61
N LEU A 798 -41.74 -12.71 -0.83
CA LEU A 798 -41.70 -12.53 0.62
C LEU A 798 -41.31 -11.09 0.96
N GLU A 799 -41.94 -10.52 1.98
CA GLU A 799 -41.69 -9.15 2.44
C GLU A 799 -40.50 -9.06 3.40
N SER A 800 -40.04 -10.20 3.94
CA SER A 800 -38.89 -10.30 4.83
C SER A 800 -37.58 -9.84 4.18
N GLU A 801 -36.73 -9.15 4.96
CA GLU A 801 -35.54 -8.45 4.45
C GLU A 801 -34.27 -8.97 5.11
N MET A 802 -33.18 -9.15 4.34
CA MET A 802 -31.84 -9.35 4.90
C MET A 802 -31.26 -7.98 5.31
N ILE A 803 -30.75 -7.85 6.54
CA ILE A 803 -30.38 -6.54 7.09
C ILE A 803 -28.93 -6.45 7.59
N ILE A 804 -28.34 -7.55 8.09
CA ILE A 804 -26.97 -7.54 8.63
C ILE A 804 -26.24 -8.82 8.20
N THR A 805 -24.95 -8.67 7.93
CA THR A 805 -23.98 -9.77 7.86
C THR A 805 -22.80 -9.48 8.79
N VAL A 806 -22.51 -10.40 9.71
CA VAL A 806 -21.38 -10.32 10.64
C VAL A 806 -20.63 -11.63 10.66
N HIS A 807 -19.40 -11.63 10.14
CA HIS A 807 -18.59 -12.85 10.00
C HIS A 807 -19.35 -13.96 9.28
N ASP A 808 -19.77 -15.00 9.99
CA ASP A 808 -20.46 -16.17 9.47
C ASP A 808 -21.96 -16.18 9.83
N GLU A 809 -22.49 -15.05 10.32
CA GLU A 809 -23.90 -14.83 10.71
C GLU A 809 -24.62 -13.89 9.75
N LEU A 810 -25.85 -14.25 9.36
CA LEU A 810 -26.82 -13.40 8.66
C LEU A 810 -27.99 -13.06 9.58
N VAL A 811 -28.45 -11.81 9.54
CA VAL A 811 -29.61 -11.33 10.30
C VAL A 811 -30.66 -10.76 9.34
N PHE A 812 -31.91 -11.08 9.62
CA PHE A 812 -33.08 -10.73 8.83
C PHE A 812 -34.13 -10.02 9.69
N ASP A 813 -34.84 -9.09 9.08
CA ASP A 813 -36.05 -8.46 9.60
C ASP A 813 -37.25 -9.18 8.97
N VAL A 814 -37.89 -10.05 9.74
CA VAL A 814 -38.82 -11.06 9.22
C VAL A 814 -40.24 -10.70 9.59
N VAL A 815 -41.15 -10.73 8.62
CA VAL A 815 -42.59 -10.59 8.90
C VAL A 815 -43.04 -11.79 9.71
N LYS A 816 -43.70 -11.60 10.86
CA LYS A 816 -44.05 -12.70 11.77
C LYS A 816 -44.85 -13.83 11.11
N LYS A 817 -45.65 -13.50 10.09
CA LYS A 817 -46.42 -14.48 9.30
C LYS A 817 -45.55 -15.36 8.39
N GLU A 818 -44.39 -14.87 7.98
CA GLU A 818 -43.44 -15.54 7.09
C GLU A 818 -42.34 -16.28 7.88
N GLN A 819 -42.35 -16.20 9.22
CA GLN A 819 -41.24 -16.62 10.07
C GLN A 819 -40.77 -18.05 9.80
N ASP A 820 -41.68 -19.02 9.80
CA ASP A 820 -41.33 -20.44 9.65
C ASP A 820 -40.87 -20.75 8.22
N GLU A 821 -41.46 -20.09 7.22
CA GLU A 821 -41.06 -20.23 5.82
C GLU A 821 -39.65 -19.65 5.59
N VAL A 822 -39.40 -18.43 6.07
CA VAL A 822 -38.09 -17.78 5.94
C VAL A 822 -37.04 -18.54 6.74
N ALA A 823 -37.35 -19.04 7.94
CA ALA A 823 -36.42 -19.84 8.72
C ALA A 823 -36.00 -21.14 8.02
N GLY A 824 -36.98 -21.89 7.48
CA GLY A 824 -36.71 -23.11 6.72
C GLY A 824 -35.92 -22.84 5.44
N LEU A 825 -36.28 -21.77 4.74
CA LEU A 825 -35.59 -21.30 3.53
C LEU A 825 -34.12 -20.96 3.81
N VAL A 826 -33.88 -20.07 4.79
CA VAL A 826 -32.55 -19.59 5.15
C VAL A 826 -31.68 -20.76 5.60
N ARG A 827 -32.20 -21.66 6.44
CA ARG A 827 -31.45 -22.86 6.85
C ARG A 827 -31.03 -23.70 5.64
N SER A 828 -31.98 -24.08 4.79
CA SER A 828 -31.68 -24.93 3.63
C SER A 828 -30.67 -24.30 2.68
N LEU A 829 -30.80 -23.01 2.37
CA LEU A 829 -29.94 -22.33 1.40
C LEU A 829 -28.54 -22.02 1.96
N MET A 830 -28.41 -21.84 3.28
CA MET A 830 -27.10 -21.76 3.93
C MET A 830 -26.46 -23.14 4.11
N GLU A 831 -27.21 -24.23 4.28
CA GLU A 831 -26.60 -25.57 4.40
C GLU A 831 -26.13 -26.14 3.06
N THR A 832 -26.69 -25.68 1.93
CA THR A 832 -26.33 -26.17 0.59
C THR A 832 -25.93 -25.08 -0.43
N PRO A 833 -25.13 -24.04 -0.08
CA PRO A 833 -24.68 -23.04 -1.04
C PRO A 833 -23.66 -23.63 -2.02
N LEU A 834 -22.87 -24.60 -1.54
CA LEU A 834 -21.91 -25.38 -2.31
C LEU A 834 -21.83 -26.78 -1.69
N ARG A 835 -21.73 -27.82 -2.52
CA ARG A 835 -21.61 -29.20 -2.04
C ARG A 835 -20.20 -29.45 -1.49
N LEU A 836 -20.07 -29.52 -0.17
CA LEU A 836 -18.85 -29.97 0.49
C LEU A 836 -18.86 -31.50 0.71
N SER A 837 -17.70 -32.05 1.05
CA SER A 837 -17.54 -33.49 1.40
C SER A 837 -17.90 -33.80 2.86
N VAL A 838 -18.34 -32.79 3.61
CA VAL A 838 -18.85 -32.87 4.98
C VAL A 838 -20.16 -32.09 5.05
N PRO A 839 -21.10 -32.44 5.95
CA PRO A 839 -22.33 -31.67 6.12
C PRO A 839 -22.00 -30.25 6.57
N VAL A 840 -22.74 -29.26 6.09
CA VAL A 840 -22.75 -27.89 6.62
C VAL A 840 -24.00 -27.75 7.47
N THR A 841 -23.87 -27.18 8.66
CA THR A 841 -24.99 -27.04 9.60
C THR A 841 -25.13 -25.59 10.02
N VAL A 842 -26.37 -25.13 10.15
CA VAL A 842 -26.70 -23.73 10.46
C VAL A 842 -27.59 -23.66 11.69
N THR A 843 -27.22 -22.81 12.64
CA THR A 843 -28.06 -22.55 13.80
C THR A 843 -28.95 -21.35 13.50
N VAL A 844 -30.27 -21.56 13.53
CA VAL A 844 -31.26 -20.50 13.30
C VAL A 844 -31.90 -20.09 14.63
N LYS A 845 -31.99 -18.78 14.86
CA LYS A 845 -32.57 -18.20 16.07
C LYS A 845 -33.53 -17.08 15.71
N ILE A 846 -34.55 -16.87 16.54
CA ILE A 846 -35.52 -15.78 16.43
C ILE A 846 -35.63 -15.00 17.73
N GLY A 847 -35.92 -13.70 17.65
CA GLY A 847 -35.97 -12.85 18.86
C GLY A 847 -36.53 -11.46 18.60
N SER A 848 -36.96 -10.82 19.69
CA SER A 848 -37.45 -9.42 19.68
C SER A 848 -36.33 -8.39 19.58
N ASN A 849 -35.08 -8.81 19.77
CA ASN A 849 -33.87 -8.03 19.56
C ASN A 849 -32.69 -8.98 19.31
N TRP A 850 -31.57 -8.45 18.84
CA TRP A 850 -30.42 -9.26 18.43
C TRP A 850 -29.68 -9.97 19.58
N LEU A 851 -29.92 -9.57 20.83
CA LEU A 851 -29.39 -10.27 22.01
C LEU A 851 -30.30 -11.42 22.47
N GLU A 852 -31.59 -11.16 22.62
CA GLU A 852 -32.59 -12.06 23.23
C GLU A 852 -33.17 -13.05 22.20
N MET A 853 -32.27 -13.78 21.55
CA MET A 853 -32.57 -14.73 20.49
C MET A 853 -32.76 -16.15 21.03
N ARG A 854 -33.77 -16.87 20.54
CA ARG A 854 -34.07 -18.27 20.88
C ARG A 854 -33.86 -19.17 19.66
N GLU A 855 -33.12 -20.25 19.85
CA GLU A 855 -32.91 -21.24 18.81
C GLU A 855 -34.21 -21.96 18.46
N ILE A 856 -34.43 -22.18 17.16
CA ILE A 856 -35.60 -22.87 16.63
C ILE A 856 -35.20 -24.17 15.94
N ALA A 857 -36.06 -25.18 16.11
CA ALA A 857 -35.84 -26.55 15.66
C ALA A 857 -35.77 -26.68 14.15
#